data_AF-A0A6L6TBW2-F1
#
_entry.id   AF-A0A6L6TBW2-F1
#
_cell.length_a   1.000
_cell.length_b   1.000
_cell.length_c   1.000
_cell.angle_alpha   90.00
_cell.angle_beta   90.00
_cell.angle_gamma   90.00
#
_symmetry.space_group_name_H-M   'P 1'
#
loop_
_entity.id
_entity.type
_entity.pdbx_description
1 polymer ?
#
loop_
_entity_poly.entity_id
_entity_poly.type
_entity_poly.pdbx_seq_one_letter_code
_entity_poly.pdbx_strand_id
1 'polypeptide(L)'
;MPNRRAKNIEAKVESPILAEELSKLKGMRYYEQRMRLLELVSIGAGGEADIDTPDWLIEGSNIESPLWVCWFGTEKKGIKIVVDFCIQLYDGSMLNDSVNATLLKIIKVFLVLQIHPRYNGGSRRGADAEAQIFRHGLHFVDWLLMGGERFNITQCGLSLITESDLVEYLLLNTSNPISTHLYVYPTRLAIELKRLSSKITIEDAIDTQEQWHECFELIDIADQTLDMSKDDLIRARVWMYRNGYYIKQFGVLRYNSAHFIRSLYRNTLGGVRLAVRTFDELNGGVVWKTEYPSVPIRNEVTPTVSSKTLGRILRALKKLPILNNYFKDARFDSQALAKITVKTILSKVSEKPKGRFRSLPGEVVFNLVRASYEYIRKNAFRVMSSVTINSVANQGGKAKRAFNIIGAPFENMKNKIMAQPSIFSAWLIPYTERQSDYFELFRSDYCLYDSYTVLMGAYISIIGLLTARRQIELLNLRANTCLLPNKDPYLSENKSIQYELLFDGGKTGNRHGKELMRVTVPTMVAKLIWDLKRFHANCYKAGLISFDTPLFIYIRPDNLSFRPMDARIFNNCLSAVCDYTQTPVVTLENGTQARFYVRQHQMRRFFAMAFFSSAGFKGLDALRAFLGHSDLEHLYNYILEITPGSMLEGVKVECITDAILKNESTIEHLDEVKYMLCQRLGCRDIGAKSYSEICHGLKEAADRGDIVADFDFGDFSYGQIYADVAKLVQSHRIDLKPHFAMLTTEDGSTFEMKLSVKVRYP
;
A
#
# COMPACT_ATOMS: atom_id res chain seq x y z
N MET A 1 4.01 9.83 -26.72
CA MET A 1 3.72 10.74 -27.85
C MET A 1 2.93 11.94 -27.35
N PRO A 2 3.48 13.16 -27.44
CA PRO A 2 2.83 14.36 -26.89
C PRO A 2 1.85 15.00 -27.89
N ASN A 3 0.76 15.54 -27.33
CA ASN A 3 0.05 16.75 -27.77
C ASN A 3 -0.14 16.99 -29.29
N ARG A 4 -1.13 16.35 -29.90
CA ARG A 4 -1.68 16.79 -31.20
C ARG A 4 -3.15 17.22 -31.20
N ARG A 5 -3.81 17.34 -30.05
CA ARG A 5 -5.23 17.79 -29.99
C ARG A 5 -5.48 19.12 -29.28
N ALA A 6 -4.46 19.79 -28.76
CA ALA A 6 -4.62 21.08 -28.07
C ALA A 6 -4.80 22.29 -29.01
N LYS A 7 -5.06 22.10 -30.32
CA LYS A 7 -4.90 23.19 -31.29
C LYS A 7 -6.09 23.54 -32.17
N ASN A 8 -7.30 23.01 -31.97
CA ASN A 8 -8.51 23.56 -32.62
C ASN A 8 -9.76 23.01 -31.93
N ILE A 9 -10.26 23.70 -30.91
CA ILE A 9 -11.65 23.57 -30.45
C ILE A 9 -12.08 24.96 -29.96
N GLU A 10 -12.67 25.76 -30.85
CA GLU A 10 -13.49 26.90 -30.44
C GLU A 10 -14.80 26.35 -29.87
N ALA A 11 -14.85 26.21 -28.54
CA ALA A 11 -16.06 25.80 -27.82
C ALA A 11 -16.85 27.05 -27.41
N LYS A 12 -18.18 27.01 -27.60
CA LYS A 12 -19.10 28.02 -27.08
C LYS A 12 -19.01 28.07 -25.56
N VAL A 13 -18.54 29.20 -25.03
CA VAL A 13 -18.58 29.53 -23.60
C VAL A 13 -19.93 30.21 -23.31
N GLU A 14 -20.62 29.80 -22.25
CA GLU A 14 -21.93 30.37 -21.85
C GLU A 14 -21.89 31.88 -21.59
N SER A 15 -20.74 32.38 -21.12
CA SER A 15 -20.43 33.81 -20.99
C SER A 15 -18.96 34.04 -21.33
N PRO A 16 -18.62 34.37 -22.59
CA PRO A 16 -17.22 34.57 -23.00
C PRO A 16 -16.54 35.69 -22.19
N ILE A 17 -17.32 36.69 -21.76
CA ILE A 17 -16.87 37.79 -20.91
C ILE A 17 -16.44 37.28 -19.53
N LEU A 18 -17.26 36.46 -18.86
CA LEU A 18 -16.92 35.94 -17.53
C LEU A 18 -15.66 35.05 -17.59
N ALA A 19 -15.54 34.19 -18.60
CA ALA A 19 -14.37 33.33 -18.73
C ALA A 19 -13.07 34.13 -18.95
N GLU A 20 -13.11 35.20 -19.74
CA GLU A 20 -11.98 36.11 -19.94
C GLU A 20 -11.61 36.82 -18.62
N GLU A 21 -12.61 37.33 -17.89
CA GLU A 21 -12.39 38.02 -16.61
C GLU A 21 -11.84 37.08 -15.54
N LEU A 22 -12.36 35.85 -15.41
CA LEU A 22 -11.83 34.84 -14.48
C LEU A 22 -10.38 34.43 -14.81
N SER A 23 -9.98 34.49 -16.08
CA SER A 23 -8.59 34.23 -16.48
C SER A 23 -7.65 35.34 -15.99
N LYS A 24 -8.08 36.62 -16.09
CA LYS A 24 -7.31 37.79 -15.63
C LYS A 24 -7.05 37.78 -14.11
N LEU A 25 -7.94 37.15 -13.33
CA LEU A 25 -7.82 37.06 -11.87
C LEU A 25 -6.57 36.31 -11.39
N LYS A 26 -6.00 35.39 -12.18
CA LYS A 26 -4.86 34.53 -11.75
C LYS A 26 -3.56 35.30 -11.46
N GLY A 27 -3.45 36.55 -11.90
CA GLY A 27 -2.29 37.41 -11.64
C GLY A 27 -2.52 38.50 -10.59
N MET A 28 -3.72 38.60 -10.02
CA MET A 28 -4.09 39.66 -9.07
C MET A 28 -3.71 39.32 -7.63
N ARG A 29 -3.57 40.33 -6.77
CA ARG A 29 -3.42 40.09 -5.32
C ARG A 29 -4.76 39.62 -4.74
N TYR A 30 -4.70 38.86 -3.64
CA TYR A 30 -5.88 38.26 -3.00
C TYR A 30 -7.04 39.25 -2.76
N TYR A 31 -6.73 40.46 -2.27
CA TYR A 31 -7.74 41.49 -2.01
C TYR A 31 -8.39 42.01 -3.30
N GLU A 32 -7.61 42.32 -4.33
CA GLU A 32 -8.09 42.79 -5.64
C GLU A 32 -8.93 41.73 -6.34
N GLN A 33 -8.44 40.48 -6.30
CA GLN A 33 -9.16 39.31 -6.81
C GLN A 33 -10.52 39.17 -6.14
N ARG A 34 -10.59 39.32 -4.81
CA ARG A 34 -11.84 39.23 -4.05
C ARG A 34 -12.82 40.33 -4.42
N MET A 35 -12.36 41.58 -4.53
CA MET A 35 -13.23 42.70 -4.93
C MET A 35 -13.76 42.49 -6.36
N ARG A 36 -12.91 42.09 -7.30
CA ARG A 36 -13.32 41.83 -8.67
C ARG A 36 -14.30 40.65 -8.77
N LEU A 37 -14.10 39.58 -8.01
CA LEU A 37 -15.03 38.46 -7.96
C LEU A 37 -16.42 38.87 -7.46
N LEU A 38 -16.51 39.76 -6.48
CA LEU A 38 -17.79 40.29 -5.99
C LEU A 38 -18.55 41.06 -7.08
N GLU A 39 -17.85 41.81 -7.94
CA GLU A 39 -18.46 42.49 -9.09
C GLU A 39 -18.96 41.49 -10.14
N LEU A 40 -18.21 40.40 -10.35
CA LEU A 40 -18.52 39.34 -11.32
C LEU A 40 -19.68 38.42 -10.88
N VAL A 41 -20.13 38.48 -9.62
CA VAL A 41 -21.31 37.72 -9.14
C VAL A 41 -22.53 38.05 -9.99
N SER A 42 -22.68 39.33 -10.38
CA SER A 42 -23.79 39.81 -11.21
C SER A 42 -23.89 39.15 -12.59
N ILE A 43 -22.77 38.61 -13.09
CA ILE A 43 -22.68 37.94 -14.39
C ILE A 43 -22.38 36.44 -14.27
N GLY A 44 -22.55 35.86 -13.07
CA GLY A 44 -22.60 34.42 -12.86
C GLY A 44 -21.44 33.79 -12.08
N ALA A 45 -20.49 34.58 -11.55
CA ALA A 45 -19.46 34.05 -10.65
C ALA A 45 -20.06 33.62 -9.29
N GLY A 46 -19.48 32.60 -8.66
CA GLY A 46 -19.83 32.14 -7.31
C GLY A 46 -19.44 33.13 -6.20
N GLY A 47 -18.55 34.09 -6.49
CA GLY A 47 -18.10 35.13 -5.56
C GLY A 47 -17.05 34.67 -4.55
N GLU A 48 -16.52 33.45 -4.71
CA GLU A 48 -15.50 32.86 -3.85
C GLU A 48 -14.34 32.33 -4.70
N ALA A 49 -13.12 32.80 -4.44
CA ALA A 49 -11.95 32.49 -5.24
C ALA A 49 -11.63 30.99 -5.30
N ASP A 50 -11.84 30.27 -4.19
CA ASP A 50 -11.65 28.82 -4.11
C ASP A 50 -12.66 28.01 -4.95
N ILE A 51 -13.74 28.66 -5.41
CA ILE A 51 -14.75 28.10 -6.31
C ILE A 51 -14.48 28.52 -7.75
N ASP A 52 -14.43 29.83 -8.00
CA ASP A 52 -14.38 30.39 -9.36
C ASP A 52 -13.00 30.28 -10.00
N THR A 53 -11.94 30.38 -9.18
CA THR A 53 -10.55 30.32 -9.61
C THR A 53 -9.71 29.43 -8.69
N PRO A 54 -10.02 28.12 -8.59
CA PRO A 54 -9.28 27.21 -7.73
C PRO A 54 -7.80 27.18 -8.14
N ASP A 55 -6.91 27.31 -7.17
CA ASP A 55 -5.45 27.31 -7.36
C ASP A 55 -4.91 26.03 -8.04
N TRP A 56 -5.63 24.92 -7.94
CA TRP A 56 -5.30 23.63 -8.53
C TRP A 56 -5.77 23.47 -9.98
N LEU A 57 -6.53 24.43 -10.53
CA LEU A 57 -6.79 24.52 -11.96
C LEU A 57 -5.68 25.34 -12.65
N ILE A 58 -4.84 24.64 -13.40
CA ILE A 58 -3.62 25.19 -14.02
C ILE A 58 -3.78 25.32 -15.54
N GLU A 59 -2.70 25.70 -16.23
CA GLU A 59 -2.62 25.78 -17.70
C GLU A 59 -3.75 26.65 -18.30
N GLY A 60 -4.10 27.74 -17.62
CA GLY A 60 -5.13 28.69 -18.08
C GLY A 60 -6.58 28.21 -17.90
N SER A 61 -6.83 26.98 -17.41
CA SER A 61 -8.20 26.48 -17.17
C SER A 61 -8.86 27.12 -15.94
N ASN A 62 -10.16 27.36 -16.01
CA ASN A 62 -11.00 27.89 -14.93
C ASN A 62 -12.31 27.09 -14.83
N ILE A 63 -13.20 27.46 -13.90
CA ILE A 63 -14.45 26.73 -13.70
C ILE A 63 -15.31 26.65 -14.97
N GLU A 64 -15.33 27.70 -15.81
CA GLU A 64 -16.10 27.75 -17.06
C GLU A 64 -15.47 26.93 -18.20
N SER A 65 -14.19 26.58 -18.10
CA SER A 65 -13.48 25.86 -19.16
C SER A 65 -14.11 24.48 -19.45
N PRO A 66 -14.23 24.06 -20.74
CA PRO A 66 -14.74 22.75 -21.11
C PRO A 66 -13.75 21.61 -20.82
N LEU A 67 -12.46 21.95 -20.69
CA LEU A 67 -11.40 21.03 -20.32
C LEU A 67 -10.71 21.56 -19.06
N TRP A 68 -10.70 20.76 -18.00
CA TRP A 68 -9.96 21.07 -16.79
C TRP A 68 -8.62 20.35 -16.77
N VAL A 69 -7.59 21.11 -16.42
CA VAL A 69 -6.27 20.58 -16.12
C VAL A 69 -6.01 20.76 -14.62
N CYS A 70 -6.23 19.69 -13.86
CA CYS A 70 -6.10 19.68 -12.41
C CYS A 70 -4.68 19.26 -12.00
N TRP A 71 -4.06 20.00 -11.08
CA TRP A 71 -2.79 19.66 -10.47
C TRP A 71 -2.91 19.58 -8.94
N PHE A 72 -2.71 18.37 -8.40
CA PHE A 72 -2.75 18.13 -6.96
C PHE A 72 -1.34 17.91 -6.41
N GLY A 73 -0.91 18.73 -5.45
CA GLY A 73 0.42 18.62 -4.83
C GLY A 73 1.24 19.91 -4.93
N THR A 74 2.56 19.74 -4.97
CA THR A 74 3.52 20.85 -5.09
C THR A 74 4.07 20.89 -6.52
N GLU A 75 4.76 21.97 -6.90
CA GLU A 75 5.40 22.10 -8.22
C GLU A 75 6.37 20.94 -8.54
N LYS A 76 7.14 20.50 -7.55
CA LYS A 76 8.14 19.42 -7.71
C LYS A 76 7.54 18.01 -7.70
N LYS A 77 6.38 17.84 -7.07
CA LYS A 77 5.73 16.54 -6.88
C LYS A 77 4.22 16.72 -6.80
N GLY A 78 3.54 16.29 -7.85
CA GLY A 78 2.09 16.36 -7.94
C GLY A 78 1.50 15.32 -8.90
N ILE A 79 0.17 15.27 -8.94
CA ILE A 79 -0.62 14.39 -9.78
C ILE A 79 -1.46 15.25 -10.71
N LYS A 80 -1.27 15.05 -12.02
CA LYS A 80 -2.08 15.68 -13.07
C LYS A 80 -3.32 14.83 -13.35
N ILE A 81 -4.50 15.42 -13.25
CA ILE A 81 -5.77 14.82 -13.71
C ILE A 81 -6.37 15.76 -14.76
N VAL A 82 -6.87 15.20 -15.85
CA VAL A 82 -7.52 15.97 -16.92
C VAL A 82 -8.96 15.50 -17.03
N VAL A 83 -9.89 16.44 -16.94
CA VAL A 83 -11.34 16.21 -17.00
C VAL A 83 -11.90 16.92 -18.22
N ASP A 84 -12.57 16.17 -19.09
CA ASP A 84 -13.17 16.69 -20.32
C ASP A 84 -14.69 16.67 -20.15
N PHE A 85 -15.33 17.83 -20.18
CA PHE A 85 -16.78 17.97 -20.06
C PHE A 85 -17.50 17.90 -21.41
N CYS A 86 -16.77 17.80 -22.53
CA CYS A 86 -17.33 17.63 -23.86
C CYS A 86 -17.75 16.17 -24.10
N ILE A 87 -18.71 15.70 -23.32
CA ILE A 87 -19.24 14.33 -23.40
C ILE A 87 -20.71 14.33 -23.83
N GLN A 88 -21.11 13.27 -24.53
CA GLN A 88 -22.50 13.08 -24.95
C GLN A 88 -23.31 12.41 -23.83
N LEU A 89 -24.51 12.94 -23.57
CA LEU A 89 -25.49 12.40 -22.63
C LEU A 89 -26.37 11.33 -23.29
N TYR A 90 -27.21 10.66 -22.49
CA TYR A 90 -28.08 9.56 -22.94
C TYR A 90 -29.15 10.01 -23.95
N ASP A 91 -29.58 11.28 -23.91
CA ASP A 91 -30.54 11.88 -24.83
C ASP A 91 -29.90 12.40 -26.13
N GLY A 92 -28.59 12.19 -26.30
CA GLY A 92 -27.83 12.61 -27.47
C GLY A 92 -27.28 14.03 -27.42
N SER A 93 -27.69 14.86 -26.45
CA SER A 93 -27.15 16.20 -26.22
C SER A 93 -25.73 16.14 -25.65
N MET A 94 -24.97 17.24 -25.75
CA MET A 94 -23.67 17.36 -25.10
C MET A 94 -23.82 17.98 -23.70
N LEU A 95 -23.03 17.51 -22.73
CA LEU A 95 -23.05 18.07 -21.37
C LEU A 95 -22.69 19.57 -21.34
N ASN A 96 -21.92 20.04 -22.31
CA ASN A 96 -21.55 21.45 -22.46
C ASN A 96 -22.47 22.25 -23.42
N ASP A 97 -23.60 21.67 -23.85
CA ASP A 97 -24.63 22.43 -24.56
C ASP A 97 -25.37 23.36 -23.59
N SER A 98 -25.86 24.50 -24.10
CA SER A 98 -26.56 25.51 -23.30
C SER A 98 -27.82 24.98 -22.60
N VAL A 99 -28.45 23.94 -23.15
CA VAL A 99 -29.61 23.26 -22.52
C VAL A 99 -29.22 22.57 -21.21
N ASN A 100 -27.96 22.16 -21.06
CA ASN A 100 -27.42 21.44 -19.91
C ASN A 100 -26.59 22.35 -18.98
N ALA A 101 -26.61 23.67 -19.19
CA ALA A 101 -25.82 24.66 -18.46
C ALA A 101 -25.86 24.51 -16.94
N THR A 102 -27.07 24.38 -16.39
CA THR A 102 -27.30 24.22 -14.95
C THR A 102 -26.72 22.91 -14.43
N LEU A 103 -26.93 21.79 -15.14
CA LEU A 103 -26.40 20.48 -14.78
C LEU A 103 -24.86 20.50 -14.78
N LEU A 104 -24.25 21.10 -15.80
CA LEU A 104 -22.80 21.24 -15.90
C LEU A 104 -22.23 22.05 -14.73
N LYS A 105 -22.85 23.18 -14.38
CA LYS A 105 -22.43 24.00 -13.23
C LYS A 105 -22.54 23.23 -11.91
N ILE A 106 -23.63 22.49 -11.70
CA ILE A 106 -23.81 21.62 -10.52
C ILE A 106 -22.67 20.61 -10.41
N ILE A 107 -22.36 19.89 -11.50
CA ILE A 107 -21.27 18.90 -11.54
C ILE A 107 -19.92 19.56 -11.23
N LYS A 108 -19.62 20.69 -11.87
CA LYS A 108 -18.35 21.40 -11.69
C LYS A 108 -18.17 21.87 -10.26
N VAL A 109 -19.17 22.55 -9.68
CA VAL A 109 -19.09 22.99 -8.28
C VAL A 109 -18.98 21.80 -7.33
N PHE A 110 -19.72 20.71 -7.56
CA PHE A 110 -19.59 19.49 -6.76
C PHE A 110 -18.16 18.92 -6.74
N LEU A 111 -17.50 18.92 -7.89
CA LEU A 111 -16.10 18.49 -8.01
C LEU A 111 -15.14 19.45 -7.28
N VAL A 112 -15.38 20.76 -7.35
CA VAL A 112 -14.56 21.76 -6.64
C VAL A 112 -14.68 21.63 -5.12
N LEU A 113 -15.89 21.41 -4.61
CA LEU A 113 -16.16 21.15 -3.19
C LEU A 113 -15.35 19.95 -2.65
N GLN A 114 -14.92 19.02 -3.52
CA GLN A 114 -14.09 17.91 -3.09
C GLN A 114 -12.73 18.36 -2.54
N ILE A 115 -12.17 19.46 -3.03
CA ILE A 115 -10.83 19.95 -2.66
C ILE A 115 -10.87 21.25 -1.85
N HIS A 116 -12.01 21.93 -1.83
CA HIS A 116 -12.22 23.18 -1.09
C HIS A 116 -11.80 23.11 0.39
N PRO A 117 -10.93 24.01 0.91
CA PRO A 117 -10.38 23.93 2.27
C PRO A 117 -11.43 23.92 3.38
N ARG A 118 -12.46 24.77 3.27
CA ARG A 118 -13.60 24.87 4.21
C ARG A 118 -14.24 23.51 4.52
N TYR A 119 -14.38 22.64 3.51
CA TYR A 119 -15.07 21.35 3.64
C TYR A 119 -14.10 20.16 3.80
N ASN A 120 -12.80 20.41 3.97
CA ASN A 120 -11.77 19.37 4.04
C ASN A 120 -10.82 19.47 5.24
N GLY A 121 -11.22 20.23 6.27
CA GLY A 121 -10.47 20.38 7.53
C GLY A 121 -9.53 21.59 7.56
N GLY A 122 -9.84 22.64 6.79
CA GLY A 122 -9.13 23.93 6.86
C GLY A 122 -7.80 23.98 6.09
N SER A 123 -7.28 22.85 5.61
CA SER A 123 -6.03 22.82 4.85
C SER A 123 -6.05 21.84 3.68
N ARG A 124 -5.21 22.14 2.69
CA ARG A 124 -4.87 21.24 1.58
C ARG A 124 -4.07 20.03 2.07
N ARG A 125 -4.18 18.90 1.37
CA ARG A 125 -3.53 17.61 1.71
C ARG A 125 -2.43 17.27 0.71
N GLY A 126 -1.68 16.19 0.97
CA GLY A 126 -0.69 15.70 0.01
C GLY A 126 -1.32 15.22 -1.31
N ALA A 127 -0.53 15.27 -2.39
CA ALA A 127 -0.96 15.00 -3.77
C ALA A 127 -1.84 13.74 -3.93
N ASP A 128 -1.39 12.59 -3.40
CA ASP A 128 -2.13 11.32 -3.50
C ASP A 128 -3.49 11.38 -2.79
N ALA A 129 -3.55 12.04 -1.64
CA ALA A 129 -4.78 12.13 -0.85
C ALA A 129 -5.81 13.03 -1.54
N GLU A 130 -5.38 14.16 -2.09
CA GLU A 130 -6.25 15.08 -2.84
C GLU A 130 -6.75 14.45 -4.13
N ALA A 131 -5.85 13.87 -4.93
CA ALA A 131 -6.22 13.17 -6.14
C ALA A 131 -7.23 12.04 -5.86
N GLN A 132 -7.07 11.33 -4.74
CA GLN A 132 -8.02 10.29 -4.35
C GLN A 132 -9.39 10.86 -3.91
N ILE A 133 -9.41 11.97 -3.17
CA ILE A 133 -10.66 12.64 -2.79
C ILE A 133 -11.39 13.14 -4.04
N PHE A 134 -10.67 13.77 -4.97
CA PHE A 134 -11.21 14.22 -6.26
C PHE A 134 -11.78 13.06 -7.08
N ARG A 135 -11.06 11.92 -7.14
CA ARG A 135 -11.55 10.70 -7.82
C ARG A 135 -12.84 10.15 -7.23
N HIS A 136 -13.07 10.23 -5.92
CA HIS A 136 -14.36 9.81 -5.36
C HIS A 136 -15.52 10.67 -5.89
N GLY A 137 -15.30 11.98 -6.06
CA GLY A 137 -16.25 12.88 -6.74
C GLY A 137 -16.49 12.46 -8.19
N LEU A 138 -15.41 12.23 -8.96
CA LEU A 138 -15.51 11.73 -10.33
C LEU A 138 -16.29 10.42 -10.44
N HIS A 139 -16.03 9.45 -9.55
CA HIS A 139 -16.74 8.17 -9.56
C HIS A 139 -18.25 8.34 -9.33
N PHE A 140 -18.66 9.30 -8.49
CA PHE A 140 -20.08 9.61 -8.29
C PHE A 140 -20.69 10.21 -9.56
N VAL A 141 -20.01 11.18 -10.17
CA VAL A 141 -20.47 11.81 -11.41
C VAL A 141 -20.54 10.79 -12.55
N ASP A 142 -19.55 9.92 -12.68
CA ASP A 142 -19.56 8.87 -13.70
C ASP A 142 -20.71 7.88 -13.49
N TRP A 143 -21.00 7.49 -12.25
CA TRP A 143 -22.17 6.66 -11.93
C TRP A 143 -23.48 7.37 -12.31
N LEU A 144 -23.59 8.66 -12.00
CA LEU A 144 -24.75 9.48 -12.38
C LEU A 144 -24.90 9.55 -13.90
N LEU A 145 -23.82 9.78 -14.64
CA LEU A 145 -23.82 9.87 -16.10
C LEU A 145 -24.16 8.54 -16.76
N MET A 146 -23.60 7.43 -16.26
CA MET A 146 -23.92 6.09 -16.75
C MET A 146 -25.37 5.68 -16.46
N GLY A 147 -25.94 6.17 -15.36
CA GLY A 147 -27.35 6.02 -15.01
C GLY A 147 -28.24 7.17 -15.49
N GLY A 148 -27.76 8.02 -16.41
CA GLY A 148 -28.42 9.29 -16.74
C GLY A 148 -29.88 9.14 -17.16
N GLU A 149 -30.20 8.09 -17.92
CA GLU A 149 -31.56 7.76 -18.35
C GLU A 149 -32.45 7.36 -17.16
N ARG A 150 -31.95 6.51 -16.25
CA ARG A 150 -32.66 6.09 -15.02
C ARG A 150 -33.03 7.28 -14.13
N PHE A 151 -32.15 8.28 -14.06
CA PHE A 151 -32.34 9.45 -13.17
C PHE A 151 -32.88 10.70 -13.90
N ASN A 152 -33.12 10.61 -15.21
CA ASN A 152 -33.52 11.72 -16.07
C ASN A 152 -32.74 13.03 -15.79
N ILE A 153 -31.41 12.94 -15.72
CA ILE A 153 -30.56 13.99 -15.13
C ILE A 153 -30.61 15.34 -15.86
N THR A 154 -30.98 15.36 -17.14
CA THR A 154 -31.10 16.60 -17.91
C THR A 154 -32.33 17.42 -17.53
N GLN A 155 -33.42 16.76 -17.12
CA GLN A 155 -34.67 17.43 -16.73
C GLN A 155 -34.85 17.53 -15.22
N CYS A 156 -34.46 16.49 -14.49
CA CYS A 156 -34.70 16.36 -13.04
C CYS A 156 -33.45 16.67 -12.19
N GLY A 157 -32.29 16.91 -12.81
CA GLY A 157 -31.04 17.16 -12.07
C GLY A 157 -30.71 16.00 -11.12
N LEU A 158 -30.68 16.28 -9.81
CA LEU A 158 -30.38 15.29 -8.78
C LEU A 158 -31.63 14.84 -7.99
N SER A 159 -32.85 15.25 -8.38
CA SER A 159 -34.05 15.06 -7.56
C SER A 159 -34.59 13.64 -7.51
N LEU A 160 -34.29 12.82 -8.52
CA LEU A 160 -34.73 11.42 -8.59
C LEU A 160 -33.79 10.44 -7.87
N ILE A 161 -32.73 10.95 -7.25
CA ILE A 161 -31.78 10.12 -6.49
C ILE A 161 -32.37 9.83 -5.11
N THR A 162 -32.62 8.56 -4.83
CA THR A 162 -33.18 8.09 -3.56
C THR A 162 -32.10 7.66 -2.56
N GLU A 163 -32.49 7.45 -1.30
CA GLU A 163 -31.62 6.83 -0.29
C GLU A 163 -31.08 5.47 -0.77
N SER A 164 -31.94 4.64 -1.37
CA SER A 164 -31.59 3.31 -1.86
C SER A 164 -30.52 3.37 -2.96
N ASP A 165 -30.63 4.32 -3.88
CA ASP A 165 -29.64 4.50 -4.97
C ASP A 165 -28.27 4.90 -4.42
N LEU A 166 -28.24 5.75 -3.39
CA LEU A 166 -26.99 6.18 -2.74
C LEU A 166 -26.33 5.02 -1.98
N VAL A 167 -27.13 4.18 -1.32
CA VAL A 167 -26.64 2.96 -0.67
C VAL A 167 -26.07 2.00 -1.71
N GLU A 168 -26.77 1.78 -2.83
CA GLU A 168 -26.30 0.98 -3.95
C GLU A 168 -24.95 1.48 -4.46
N TYR A 169 -24.85 2.78 -4.79
CA TYR A 169 -23.60 3.41 -5.23
C TYR A 169 -22.45 3.22 -4.23
N LEU A 170 -22.70 3.42 -2.94
CA LEU A 170 -21.69 3.26 -1.89
C LEU A 170 -21.17 1.82 -1.84
N LEU A 171 -22.05 0.83 -1.98
CA LEU A 171 -21.66 -0.58 -2.04
C LEU A 171 -20.82 -0.85 -3.29
N LEU A 172 -21.29 -0.46 -4.47
CA LEU A 172 -20.58 -0.67 -5.74
C LEU A 172 -19.18 -0.02 -5.74
N ASN A 173 -19.04 1.20 -5.22
CA ASN A 173 -17.78 1.93 -5.18
C ASN A 173 -16.83 1.44 -4.07
N THR A 174 -17.33 0.76 -3.05
CA THR A 174 -16.48 0.10 -2.04
C THR A 174 -15.99 -1.28 -2.46
N SER A 175 -16.70 -1.94 -3.38
CA SER A 175 -16.34 -3.24 -3.92
C SER A 175 -15.13 -3.17 -4.85
N ASN A 176 -14.31 -4.22 -4.84
CA ASN A 176 -13.06 -4.29 -5.59
C ASN A 176 -13.03 -5.51 -6.51
N PRO A 177 -12.63 -5.37 -7.78
CA PRO A 177 -12.20 -4.12 -8.44
C PRO A 177 -13.38 -3.21 -8.78
N ILE A 178 -13.15 -1.90 -8.66
CA ILE A 178 -14.15 -0.86 -8.97
C ILE A 178 -14.61 -0.91 -10.43
N SER A 179 -13.71 -1.27 -11.34
CA SER A 179 -14.01 -1.44 -12.76
C SER A 179 -15.10 -2.47 -13.02
N THR A 180 -15.19 -3.50 -12.19
CA THR A 180 -16.21 -4.54 -12.32
C THR A 180 -17.51 -4.13 -11.66
N HIS A 181 -17.44 -3.60 -10.43
CA HIS A 181 -18.66 -3.35 -9.66
C HIS A 181 -19.33 -2.02 -10.04
N LEU A 182 -18.58 -0.92 -10.14
CA LEU A 182 -19.17 0.38 -10.45
C LEU A 182 -19.32 0.61 -11.95
N TYR A 183 -18.35 0.16 -12.75
CA TYR A 183 -18.33 0.42 -14.20
C TYR A 183 -18.80 -0.77 -15.05
N VAL A 184 -18.96 -1.96 -14.46
CA VAL A 184 -19.46 -3.16 -15.16
C VAL A 184 -18.60 -3.53 -16.38
N TYR A 185 -17.27 -3.36 -16.26
CA TYR A 185 -16.32 -3.54 -17.36
C TYR A 185 -16.31 -4.95 -17.97
N PRO A 186 -16.32 -6.07 -17.21
CA PRO A 186 -16.32 -7.40 -17.82
C PRO A 186 -17.49 -7.60 -18.79
N THR A 187 -18.70 -7.23 -18.37
CA THR A 187 -19.91 -7.34 -19.19
C THR A 187 -19.86 -6.45 -20.43
N ARG A 188 -19.48 -5.16 -20.26
CA ARG A 188 -19.34 -4.23 -21.39
C ARG A 188 -18.28 -4.68 -22.39
N LEU A 189 -17.16 -5.21 -21.91
CA LEU A 189 -16.10 -5.75 -22.75
C LEU A 189 -16.57 -6.99 -23.51
N ALA A 190 -17.24 -7.93 -22.84
CA ALA A 190 -17.75 -9.15 -23.48
C ALA A 190 -18.73 -8.85 -24.62
N ILE A 191 -19.68 -7.93 -24.39
CA ILE A 191 -20.64 -7.48 -25.40
C ILE A 191 -19.91 -6.87 -26.61
N GLU A 192 -18.96 -5.97 -26.36
CA GLU A 192 -18.22 -5.29 -27.41
C GLU A 192 -17.30 -6.24 -28.19
N LEU A 193 -16.64 -7.18 -27.51
CA LEU A 193 -15.82 -8.21 -28.17
C LEU A 193 -16.66 -9.12 -29.06
N LYS A 194 -17.80 -9.64 -28.57
CA LYS A 194 -18.74 -10.44 -29.39
C LYS A 194 -19.16 -9.68 -30.65
N ARG A 195 -19.44 -8.38 -30.53
CA ARG A 195 -19.79 -7.51 -31.66
C ARG A 195 -18.63 -7.37 -32.65
N LEU A 196 -17.43 -7.06 -32.16
CA LEU A 196 -16.23 -6.82 -32.98
C LEU A 196 -15.73 -8.08 -33.69
N SER A 197 -15.79 -9.24 -33.02
CA SER A 197 -15.30 -10.51 -33.53
C SER A 197 -16.36 -11.35 -34.26
N SER A 198 -17.56 -10.80 -34.45
CA SER A 198 -18.69 -11.50 -35.10
C SER A 198 -18.41 -12.01 -36.51
N LYS A 199 -17.46 -11.39 -37.21
CA LYS A 199 -17.06 -11.74 -38.59
C LYS A 199 -15.85 -12.68 -38.67
N ILE A 200 -15.21 -13.01 -37.56
CA ILE A 200 -14.05 -13.92 -37.53
C ILE A 200 -14.54 -15.35 -37.65
N THR A 201 -14.04 -16.10 -38.63
CA THR A 201 -14.37 -17.52 -38.80
C THR A 201 -13.39 -18.44 -38.06
N ILE A 202 -13.62 -19.75 -38.11
CA ILE A 202 -12.70 -20.73 -37.51
C ILE A 202 -11.44 -20.85 -38.37
N GLU A 203 -11.57 -20.76 -39.70
CA GLU A 203 -10.44 -20.72 -40.64
C GLU A 203 -9.52 -19.55 -40.32
N ASP A 204 -10.08 -18.37 -40.02
CA ASP A 204 -9.31 -17.22 -39.57
C ASP A 204 -8.47 -17.50 -38.31
N ALA A 205 -9.02 -18.31 -37.40
CA ALA A 205 -8.35 -18.71 -36.17
C ALA A 205 -7.22 -19.71 -36.43
N ILE A 206 -7.43 -20.67 -37.32
CA ILE A 206 -6.42 -21.65 -37.75
C ILE A 206 -5.26 -20.92 -38.44
N ASP A 207 -5.52 -20.01 -39.37
CA ASP A 207 -4.49 -19.19 -40.02
C ASP A 207 -3.67 -18.38 -39.01
N THR A 208 -4.32 -17.90 -37.96
CA THR A 208 -3.66 -17.13 -36.90
C THR A 208 -2.79 -18.02 -36.00
N GLN A 209 -3.12 -19.31 -35.87
CA GLN A 209 -2.37 -20.27 -35.05
C GLN A 209 -0.94 -20.48 -35.56
N GLU A 210 -0.71 -20.36 -36.87
CA GLU A 210 0.64 -20.44 -37.45
C GLU A 210 1.58 -19.34 -36.91
N GLN A 211 1.02 -18.17 -36.58
CA GLN A 211 1.77 -17.02 -36.07
C GLN A 211 1.70 -16.89 -34.55
N TRP A 212 0.68 -17.47 -33.94
CA TRP A 212 0.44 -17.43 -32.49
C TRP A 212 -0.24 -18.71 -32.03
N HIS A 213 0.57 -19.70 -31.67
CA HIS A 213 0.10 -21.05 -31.33
C HIS A 213 -0.85 -21.06 -30.12
N GLU A 214 -0.63 -20.16 -29.16
CA GLU A 214 -1.39 -20.09 -27.91
C GLU A 214 -2.80 -19.49 -28.09
N CYS A 215 -3.21 -19.11 -29.31
CA CYS A 215 -4.51 -18.50 -29.60
C CYS A 215 -5.72 -19.42 -29.28
N PHE A 216 -5.50 -20.74 -29.24
CA PHE A 216 -6.49 -21.74 -28.82
C PHE A 216 -6.36 -22.17 -27.35
N GLU A 217 -5.29 -21.78 -26.67
CA GLU A 217 -5.05 -22.16 -25.27
C GLU A 217 -5.93 -21.29 -24.35
N LEU A 218 -7.03 -21.84 -23.86
CA LEU A 218 -7.96 -21.18 -22.94
C LEU A 218 -7.78 -21.71 -21.52
N ILE A 219 -8.04 -20.85 -20.54
CA ILE A 219 -8.13 -21.25 -19.13
C ILE A 219 -9.42 -22.05 -18.86
N ASP A 220 -9.46 -22.79 -17.75
CA ASP A 220 -10.64 -23.54 -17.33
C ASP A 220 -11.86 -22.60 -17.20
N ILE A 221 -13.04 -23.09 -17.57
CA ILE A 221 -14.32 -22.37 -17.48
C ILE A 221 -14.56 -21.90 -16.04
N ALA A 222 -14.15 -22.68 -15.03
CA ALA A 222 -14.29 -22.30 -13.62
C ALA A 222 -13.51 -21.03 -13.25
N ASP A 223 -12.46 -20.70 -14.01
CA ASP A 223 -11.59 -19.54 -13.79
C ASP A 223 -11.92 -18.35 -14.72
N GLN A 224 -12.90 -18.49 -15.62
CA GLN A 224 -13.30 -17.43 -16.55
C GLN A 224 -14.21 -16.39 -15.87
N THR A 225 -13.95 -15.12 -16.17
CA THR A 225 -14.73 -13.98 -15.64
C THR A 225 -15.66 -13.35 -16.67
N LEU A 226 -15.37 -13.54 -17.96
CA LEU A 226 -16.17 -13.01 -19.06
C LEU A 226 -17.29 -13.99 -19.44
N ASP A 227 -18.50 -13.47 -19.58
CA ASP A 227 -19.65 -14.24 -20.08
C ASP A 227 -19.55 -14.43 -21.61
N MET A 228 -18.66 -15.35 -22.02
CA MET A 228 -18.33 -15.66 -23.41
C MET A 228 -18.16 -17.17 -23.58
N SER A 229 -18.61 -17.70 -24.72
CA SER A 229 -18.33 -19.09 -25.08
C SER A 229 -16.86 -19.28 -25.46
N LYS A 230 -16.37 -20.53 -25.50
CA LYS A 230 -15.02 -20.84 -25.98
C LYS A 230 -14.77 -20.29 -27.40
N ASP A 231 -15.75 -20.46 -28.28
CA ASP A 231 -15.67 -19.98 -29.66
C ASP A 231 -15.63 -18.45 -29.71
N ASP A 232 -16.41 -17.76 -28.88
CA ASP A 232 -16.37 -16.31 -28.79
C ASP A 232 -15.02 -15.80 -28.28
N LEU A 233 -14.43 -16.49 -27.29
CA LEU A 233 -13.11 -16.15 -26.77
C LEU A 233 -12.03 -16.32 -27.84
N ILE A 234 -12.04 -17.42 -28.58
CA ILE A 234 -11.08 -17.65 -29.67
C ILE A 234 -11.24 -16.57 -30.75
N ARG A 235 -12.47 -16.32 -31.22
CA ARG A 235 -12.75 -15.27 -32.21
C ARG A 235 -12.29 -13.89 -31.72
N ALA A 236 -12.53 -13.57 -30.44
CA ALA A 236 -12.09 -12.31 -29.85
C ALA A 236 -10.56 -12.19 -29.77
N ARG A 237 -9.86 -13.25 -29.36
CA ARG A 237 -8.39 -13.30 -29.32
C ARG A 237 -7.79 -13.09 -30.70
N VAL A 238 -8.30 -13.80 -31.71
CA VAL A 238 -7.88 -13.67 -33.11
C VAL A 238 -8.13 -12.26 -33.64
N TRP A 239 -9.32 -11.71 -33.41
CA TRP A 239 -9.65 -10.34 -33.81
C TRP A 239 -8.67 -9.33 -33.20
N MET A 240 -8.42 -9.43 -31.89
CA MET A 240 -7.49 -8.54 -31.19
C MET A 240 -6.05 -8.68 -31.68
N TYR A 241 -5.61 -9.90 -32.01
CA TYR A 241 -4.29 -10.17 -32.55
C TYR A 241 -4.09 -9.48 -33.90
N ARG A 242 -5.02 -9.71 -34.84
CA ARG A 242 -4.98 -9.12 -36.18
C ARG A 242 -5.05 -7.59 -36.18
N ASN A 243 -5.69 -6.99 -35.17
CA ASN A 243 -5.75 -5.53 -35.02
C ASN A 243 -4.56 -4.94 -34.23
N GLY A 244 -3.61 -5.75 -33.80
CA GLY A 244 -2.43 -5.30 -33.05
C GLY A 244 -2.74 -4.80 -31.64
N TYR A 245 -3.80 -5.33 -31.00
CA TYR A 245 -4.25 -4.90 -29.67
C TYR A 245 -3.53 -5.62 -28.54
N TYR A 246 -2.60 -6.52 -28.85
CA TYR A 246 -1.72 -7.16 -27.88
C TYR A 246 -0.40 -6.41 -27.71
N ILE A 247 0.11 -6.43 -26.49
CA ILE A 247 1.48 -6.04 -26.16
C ILE A 247 2.22 -7.27 -25.64
N LYS A 248 3.46 -7.45 -26.09
CA LYS A 248 4.33 -8.50 -25.53
C LYS A 248 4.82 -8.04 -24.16
N GLN A 249 4.38 -8.70 -23.10
CA GLN A 249 4.73 -8.36 -21.73
C GLN A 249 5.18 -9.63 -20.98
N PHE A 250 6.45 -9.65 -20.55
CA PHE A 250 7.06 -10.81 -19.90
C PHE A 250 6.96 -12.10 -20.73
N GLY A 251 7.13 -11.97 -22.04
CA GLY A 251 7.07 -13.08 -22.99
C GLY A 251 5.68 -13.52 -23.40
N VAL A 252 4.64 -13.13 -22.65
CA VAL A 252 3.24 -13.42 -22.97
C VAL A 252 2.61 -12.27 -23.74
N LEU A 253 1.75 -12.58 -24.71
CA LEU A 253 0.88 -11.58 -25.35
C LEU A 253 -0.27 -11.21 -24.39
N ARG A 254 -0.30 -9.95 -23.94
CA ARG A 254 -1.40 -9.42 -23.12
C ARG A 254 -2.16 -8.35 -23.88
N TYR A 255 -3.49 -8.40 -23.85
CA TYR A 255 -4.26 -7.39 -24.55
C TYR A 255 -4.11 -6.03 -23.86
N ASN A 256 -4.12 -4.95 -24.63
CA ASN A 256 -4.03 -3.60 -24.11
C ASN A 256 -5.44 -3.05 -23.86
N SER A 257 -5.87 -3.07 -22.60
CA SER A 257 -7.19 -2.60 -22.17
C SER A 257 -7.49 -1.13 -22.50
N ALA A 258 -6.47 -0.30 -22.71
CA ALA A 258 -6.65 1.12 -23.04
C ALA A 258 -7.41 1.34 -24.36
N HIS A 259 -7.35 0.40 -25.31
CA HIS A 259 -8.11 0.48 -26.56
C HIS A 259 -9.62 0.39 -26.32
N PHE A 260 -10.05 -0.45 -25.38
CA PHE A 260 -11.46 -0.66 -25.06
C PHE A 260 -12.00 0.39 -24.09
N ILE A 261 -11.24 0.73 -23.04
CA ILE A 261 -11.68 1.67 -22.00
C ILE A 261 -12.11 3.02 -22.59
N ARG A 262 -11.36 3.56 -23.54
CA ARG A 262 -11.67 4.85 -24.15
C ARG A 262 -12.99 4.84 -24.93
N SER A 263 -13.31 3.72 -25.57
CA SER A 263 -14.55 3.56 -26.34
C SER A 263 -15.74 3.34 -25.40
N LEU A 264 -15.62 2.37 -24.49
CA LEU A 264 -16.70 1.93 -23.60
C LEU A 264 -17.15 2.99 -22.59
N TYR A 265 -16.26 3.91 -22.23
CA TYR A 265 -16.51 4.95 -21.23
C TYR A 265 -16.31 6.36 -21.76
N ARG A 266 -16.46 6.56 -23.08
CA ARG A 266 -16.35 7.88 -23.73
C ARG A 266 -17.33 8.92 -23.17
N ASN A 267 -18.47 8.48 -22.63
CA ASN A 267 -19.52 9.32 -22.04
C ASN A 267 -19.35 9.49 -20.52
N THR A 268 -18.12 9.38 -20.00
CA THR A 268 -17.80 9.54 -18.58
C THR A 268 -16.61 10.47 -18.40
N LEU A 269 -16.48 11.09 -17.24
CA LEU A 269 -15.39 12.01 -16.93
C LEU A 269 -14.12 11.27 -16.48
N GLY A 270 -14.25 10.34 -15.54
CA GLY A 270 -13.14 9.56 -14.98
C GLY A 270 -12.95 8.18 -15.63
N GLY A 271 -14.05 7.55 -16.02
CA GLY A 271 -14.12 6.19 -16.57
C GLY A 271 -13.21 5.96 -17.80
N VAL A 272 -13.09 6.98 -18.67
CA VAL A 272 -12.24 6.97 -19.87
C VAL A 272 -10.74 6.76 -19.58
N ARG A 273 -10.31 6.91 -18.32
CA ARG A 273 -8.94 6.72 -17.85
C ARG A 273 -8.79 5.59 -16.82
N LEU A 274 -9.77 4.68 -16.73
CA LEU A 274 -9.71 3.54 -15.81
C LEU A 274 -8.48 2.68 -16.06
N ALA A 275 -7.78 2.34 -14.97
CA ALA A 275 -6.71 1.36 -14.98
C ALA A 275 -7.29 -0.01 -14.60
N VAL A 276 -7.50 -0.86 -15.60
CA VAL A 276 -8.04 -2.22 -15.45
C VAL A 276 -6.96 -3.28 -15.62
N ARG A 277 -7.08 -4.35 -14.84
CA ARG A 277 -6.31 -5.58 -15.08
C ARG A 277 -6.84 -6.27 -16.33
N THR A 278 -5.95 -6.89 -17.09
CA THR A 278 -6.36 -7.77 -18.18
C THR A 278 -6.94 -9.05 -17.61
N PHE A 279 -7.87 -9.63 -18.35
CA PHE A 279 -8.46 -10.96 -18.14
C PHE A 279 -7.52 -12.01 -18.70
N ASP A 280 -7.30 -13.10 -17.97
CA ASP A 280 -6.31 -14.12 -18.35
C ASP A 280 -6.84 -15.01 -19.47
N GLU A 281 -8.16 -15.22 -19.54
CA GLU A 281 -8.87 -15.88 -20.64
C GLU A 281 -8.71 -15.19 -22.01
N LEU A 282 -8.25 -13.93 -22.04
CA LEU A 282 -7.95 -13.19 -23.26
C LEU A 282 -6.44 -13.09 -23.56
N ASN A 283 -5.55 -13.53 -22.66
CA ASN A 283 -4.09 -13.42 -22.82
C ASN A 283 -3.51 -14.70 -23.45
N GLY A 284 -2.31 -14.62 -24.02
CA GLY A 284 -1.57 -15.77 -24.57
C GLY A 284 -0.85 -16.63 -23.55
N GLY A 285 -1.41 -16.78 -22.35
CA GLY A 285 -0.80 -17.52 -21.25
C GLY A 285 -0.80 -16.76 -19.91
N VAL A 286 -0.29 -17.43 -18.87
CA VAL A 286 -0.21 -16.88 -17.52
C VAL A 286 1.18 -16.28 -17.28
N VAL A 287 1.22 -15.01 -16.86
CA VAL A 287 2.47 -14.35 -16.49
C VAL A 287 2.88 -14.75 -15.08
N TRP A 288 3.51 -15.92 -14.93
CA TRP A 288 4.14 -16.30 -13.67
C TRP A 288 5.41 -15.45 -13.45
N LYS A 289 5.28 -14.42 -12.61
CA LYS A 289 6.43 -13.59 -12.20
C LYS A 289 7.34 -14.30 -11.20
N THR A 290 6.82 -15.34 -10.54
CA THR A 290 7.43 -16.09 -9.44
C THR A 290 7.24 -17.60 -9.69
N GLU A 291 8.01 -18.45 -9.02
CA GLU A 291 7.99 -19.90 -9.25
C GLU A 291 6.67 -20.57 -8.88
N TYR A 292 6.05 -20.09 -7.80
CA TYR A 292 4.74 -20.54 -7.34
C TYR A 292 3.80 -19.34 -7.19
N PRO A 293 2.47 -19.55 -7.17
CA PRO A 293 1.56 -18.53 -6.66
C PRO A 293 1.86 -18.21 -5.19
N SER A 294 1.49 -17.01 -4.78
CA SER A 294 1.71 -16.57 -3.39
C SER A 294 0.67 -17.14 -2.46
N VAL A 295 1.11 -17.57 -1.26
CA VAL A 295 0.19 -17.80 -0.15
C VAL A 295 -0.66 -16.54 0.06
N PRO A 296 -1.99 -16.65 0.10
CA PRO A 296 -2.88 -15.52 0.31
C PRO A 296 -2.52 -14.77 1.59
N ILE A 297 -2.12 -13.50 1.45
CA ILE A 297 -1.75 -12.64 2.57
C ILE A 297 -3.00 -12.18 3.34
N ARG A 298 -4.18 -12.30 2.73
CA ARG A 298 -5.45 -11.95 3.35
C ARG A 298 -6.18 -13.24 3.69
N ASN A 299 -6.86 -13.28 4.83
CA ASN A 299 -7.85 -14.32 5.06
C ASN A 299 -8.90 -14.24 3.94
N GLU A 300 -9.38 -15.40 3.48
CA GLU A 300 -10.55 -15.45 2.63
C GLU A 300 -11.69 -14.80 3.39
N VAL A 301 -12.20 -13.72 2.82
CA VAL A 301 -13.40 -13.08 3.31
C VAL A 301 -14.26 -12.86 2.08
N THR A 302 -15.52 -13.24 2.20
CA THR A 302 -16.64 -12.80 1.38
C THR A 302 -16.50 -11.32 1.01
N PRO A 303 -17.13 -10.85 -0.09
CA PRO A 303 -17.10 -9.44 -0.47
C PRO A 303 -17.58 -8.58 0.71
N THR A 304 -16.65 -7.95 1.41
CA THR A 304 -16.93 -7.24 2.66
C THR A 304 -16.51 -5.79 2.54
N VAL A 305 -17.39 -4.91 3.00
CA VAL A 305 -17.24 -3.46 2.85
C VAL A 305 -16.25 -2.92 3.88
N SER A 306 -15.23 -2.17 3.45
CA SER A 306 -14.32 -1.50 4.37
C SER A 306 -14.96 -0.24 4.94
N SER A 307 -15.21 -0.20 6.25
CA SER A 307 -15.74 0.96 6.97
C SER A 307 -14.95 2.26 6.69
N LYS A 308 -13.62 2.15 6.59
CA LYS A 308 -12.73 3.28 6.27
C LYS A 308 -12.91 3.80 4.85
N THR A 309 -13.02 2.91 3.87
CA THR A 309 -13.24 3.29 2.47
C THR A 309 -14.63 3.85 2.29
N LEU A 310 -15.64 3.19 2.87
CA LEU A 310 -17.03 3.66 2.91
C LEU A 310 -17.12 5.07 3.50
N GLY A 311 -16.51 5.32 4.67
CA GLY A 311 -16.49 6.64 5.29
C GLY A 311 -15.71 7.71 4.50
N ARG A 312 -14.83 7.33 3.57
CA ARG A 312 -14.17 8.28 2.66
C ARG A 312 -15.05 8.63 1.46
N ILE A 313 -15.75 7.65 0.89
CA ILE A 313 -16.67 7.86 -0.23
C ILE A 313 -17.91 8.63 0.26
N LEU A 314 -18.48 8.24 1.41
CA LEU A 314 -19.61 8.93 2.03
C LEU A 314 -19.28 10.41 2.32
N ARG A 315 -18.03 10.74 2.69
CA ARG A 315 -17.61 12.13 2.86
C ARG A 315 -17.66 12.96 1.58
N ALA A 316 -17.47 12.35 0.41
CA ALA A 316 -17.64 13.04 -0.86
C ALA A 316 -19.12 13.36 -1.10
N LEU A 317 -20.02 12.39 -0.82
CA LEU A 317 -21.47 12.55 -0.96
C LEU A 317 -22.08 13.54 0.04
N LYS A 318 -21.53 13.63 1.25
CA LYS A 318 -21.97 14.60 2.28
C LYS A 318 -21.84 16.07 1.86
N LYS A 319 -21.24 16.35 0.70
CA LYS A 319 -21.14 17.67 0.09
C LYS A 319 -22.27 17.97 -0.90
N LEU A 320 -23.09 16.99 -1.28
CA LEU A 320 -24.25 17.19 -2.16
C LEU A 320 -25.27 18.20 -1.59
N PRO A 321 -25.63 18.17 -0.29
CA PRO A 321 -26.59 19.14 0.26
C PRO A 321 -26.12 20.60 0.15
N ILE A 322 -24.80 20.83 0.08
CA ILE A 322 -24.24 22.18 -0.07
C ILE A 322 -24.64 22.78 -1.42
N LEU A 323 -24.83 21.96 -2.46
CA LEU A 323 -25.21 22.42 -3.79
C LEU A 323 -26.56 23.13 -3.81
N ASN A 324 -27.50 22.75 -2.93
CA ASN A 324 -28.80 23.42 -2.80
C ASN A 324 -28.66 24.89 -2.39
N ASN A 325 -27.57 25.28 -1.72
CA ASN A 325 -27.31 26.67 -1.36
C ASN A 325 -26.81 27.50 -2.55
N TYR A 326 -26.18 26.86 -3.54
CA TYR A 326 -25.65 27.53 -4.73
C TYR A 326 -26.64 27.50 -5.90
N PHE A 327 -27.46 26.45 -5.99
CA PHE A 327 -28.37 26.23 -7.11
C PHE A 327 -29.75 25.86 -6.59
N LYS A 328 -30.73 26.74 -6.79
CA LYS A 328 -32.15 26.44 -6.49
C LYS A 328 -32.64 25.20 -7.25
N ASP A 329 -32.11 24.98 -8.45
CA ASP A 329 -32.45 23.85 -9.32
C ASP A 329 -31.59 22.59 -9.12
N ALA A 330 -30.66 22.55 -8.16
CA ALA A 330 -29.98 21.30 -7.83
C ALA A 330 -30.94 20.22 -7.34
N ARG A 331 -32.04 20.63 -6.69
CA ARG A 331 -33.20 19.81 -6.27
C ARG A 331 -32.81 18.50 -5.55
N PHE A 332 -31.68 18.46 -4.85
CA PHE A 332 -31.24 17.27 -4.13
C PHE A 332 -31.96 17.15 -2.77
N ASP A 333 -32.54 15.99 -2.47
CA ASP A 333 -33.15 15.75 -1.15
C ASP A 333 -32.09 15.58 -0.06
N SER A 334 -31.90 16.63 0.74
CA SER A 334 -30.96 16.60 1.86
C SER A 334 -31.29 15.54 2.93
N GLN A 335 -32.56 15.13 3.05
CA GLN A 335 -32.95 14.11 4.03
C GLN A 335 -32.50 12.71 3.63
N ALA A 336 -32.44 12.40 2.33
CA ALA A 336 -31.97 11.12 1.80
C ALA A 336 -30.55 10.80 2.29
N LEU A 337 -29.68 11.81 2.41
CA LEU A 337 -28.29 11.62 2.83
C LEU A 337 -28.08 11.67 4.36
N ALA A 338 -28.98 12.35 5.08
CA ALA A 338 -28.89 12.53 6.54
C ALA A 338 -29.00 11.19 7.29
N LYS A 339 -29.81 10.26 6.78
CA LYS A 339 -30.05 8.93 7.36
C LYS A 339 -28.91 7.93 7.09
N ILE A 340 -28.06 8.21 6.11
CA ILE A 340 -27.00 7.32 5.67
C ILE A 340 -25.75 7.51 6.55
N THR A 341 -25.50 6.53 7.41
CA THR A 341 -24.26 6.45 8.19
C THR A 341 -23.49 5.17 7.87
N VAL A 342 -22.18 5.19 8.16
CA VAL A 342 -21.33 3.99 8.04
C VAL A 342 -21.92 2.83 8.85
N LYS A 343 -22.44 3.10 10.05
CA LYS A 343 -23.04 2.09 10.93
C LYS A 343 -24.31 1.49 10.32
N THR A 344 -25.19 2.33 9.76
CA THR A 344 -26.45 1.90 9.15
C THR A 344 -26.24 1.04 7.90
N ILE A 345 -25.18 1.29 7.12
CA ILE A 345 -24.86 0.46 5.95
C ILE A 345 -24.24 -0.87 6.39
N LEU A 346 -23.33 -0.85 7.36
CA LEU A 346 -22.67 -2.06 7.87
C LEU A 346 -23.60 -2.96 8.68
N SER A 347 -24.75 -2.47 9.17
CA SER A 347 -25.78 -3.35 9.74
C SER A 347 -26.57 -4.12 8.67
N LYS A 348 -26.54 -3.65 7.40
CA LYS A 348 -27.24 -4.28 6.27
C LYS A 348 -26.34 -5.19 5.43
N VAL A 349 -25.02 -5.18 5.67
CA VAL A 349 -24.03 -5.93 4.89
C VAL A 349 -22.95 -6.45 5.83
N SER A 350 -22.44 -7.66 5.59
CA SER A 350 -21.33 -8.21 6.36
C SER A 350 -20.13 -7.25 6.39
N GLU A 351 -19.78 -6.75 7.58
CA GLU A 351 -18.62 -5.87 7.77
C GLU A 351 -17.34 -6.66 7.51
N LYS A 352 -16.36 -6.01 6.86
CA LYS A 352 -15.03 -6.61 6.78
C LYS A 352 -14.44 -6.65 8.19
N PRO A 353 -14.15 -7.84 8.76
CA PRO A 353 -13.51 -7.90 10.06
C PRO A 353 -12.24 -7.06 10.02
N LYS A 354 -12.10 -6.16 11.01
CA LYS A 354 -10.92 -5.31 11.16
C LYS A 354 -9.71 -6.21 11.39
N GLY A 355 -8.71 -6.10 10.50
CA GLY A 355 -7.44 -6.81 10.63
C GLY A 355 -7.58 -8.31 10.40
N ARG A 356 -6.85 -8.83 9.41
CA ARG A 356 -6.41 -10.23 9.30
C ARG A 356 -5.64 -10.38 7.99
N PHE A 357 -4.54 -9.63 7.91
CA PHE A 357 -3.45 -10.12 7.07
C PHE A 357 -2.86 -11.33 7.80
N ARG A 358 -2.67 -12.46 7.10
CA ARG A 358 -1.99 -13.62 7.67
C ARG A 358 -0.59 -13.18 8.12
N SER A 359 -0.35 -13.27 9.43
CA SER A 359 0.97 -13.11 10.01
C SER A 359 1.88 -14.21 9.46
N LEU A 360 3.16 -13.88 9.24
CA LEU A 360 4.11 -14.86 8.74
C LEU A 360 4.46 -15.84 9.87
N PRO A 361 4.54 -17.16 9.59
CA PRO A 361 5.12 -18.10 10.55
C PRO A 361 6.54 -17.68 10.90
N GLY A 362 6.91 -17.78 12.18
CA GLY A 362 8.23 -17.35 12.65
C GLY A 362 9.38 -18.07 11.94
N GLU A 363 9.25 -19.38 11.74
CA GLU A 363 10.23 -20.20 11.03
C GLU A 363 10.52 -19.68 9.61
N VAL A 364 9.48 -19.28 8.86
CA VAL A 364 9.62 -18.72 7.51
C VAL A 364 10.50 -17.45 7.56
N VAL A 365 10.27 -16.59 8.55
CA VAL A 365 11.02 -15.33 8.69
C VAL A 365 12.46 -15.60 9.12
N PHE A 366 12.67 -16.42 10.16
CA PHE A 366 14.01 -16.71 10.67
C PHE A 366 14.89 -17.42 9.63
N ASN A 367 14.33 -18.40 8.91
CA ASN A 367 15.06 -19.09 7.83
C ASN A 367 15.38 -18.16 6.67
N LEU A 368 14.45 -17.29 6.27
CA LEU A 368 14.72 -16.29 5.23
C LEU A 368 15.83 -15.32 5.65
N VAL A 369 15.86 -14.85 6.91
CA VAL A 369 16.91 -13.96 7.42
C VAL A 369 18.27 -14.65 7.41
N ARG A 370 18.34 -15.89 7.90
CA ARG A 370 19.57 -16.70 7.88
C ARG A 370 20.09 -16.86 6.44
N ALA A 371 19.25 -17.37 5.54
CA ALA A 371 19.62 -17.61 4.16
C ALA A 371 20.00 -16.31 3.42
N SER A 372 19.29 -15.20 3.71
CA SER A 372 19.63 -13.87 3.17
C SER A 372 21.02 -13.42 3.62
N TYR A 373 21.34 -13.59 4.90
CA TYR A 373 22.63 -13.17 5.45
C TYR A 373 23.79 -14.00 4.86
N GLU A 374 23.60 -15.32 4.77
CA GLU A 374 24.56 -16.24 4.13
C GLU A 374 24.76 -15.89 2.64
N TYR A 375 23.68 -15.58 1.92
CA TYR A 375 23.77 -15.17 0.52
C TYR A 375 24.56 -13.87 0.38
N ILE A 376 24.26 -12.83 1.17
CA ILE A 376 24.99 -11.56 1.16
C ILE A 376 26.49 -11.80 1.41
N ARG A 377 26.81 -12.54 2.47
CA ARG A 377 28.19 -12.90 2.85
C ARG A 377 28.98 -13.55 1.71
N LYS A 378 28.34 -14.45 0.96
CA LYS A 378 28.96 -15.17 -0.16
C LYS A 378 29.02 -14.34 -1.45
N ASN A 379 28.02 -13.49 -1.69
CA ASN A 379 27.76 -12.93 -3.02
C ASN A 379 27.97 -11.42 -3.18
N ALA A 380 27.90 -10.63 -2.11
CA ALA A 380 27.74 -9.18 -2.23
C ALA A 380 28.83 -8.53 -3.08
N PHE A 381 30.10 -8.78 -2.74
CA PHE A 381 31.23 -8.20 -3.45
C PHE A 381 31.26 -8.62 -4.93
N ARG A 382 31.12 -9.92 -5.22
CA ARG A 382 31.20 -10.45 -6.59
C ARG A 382 30.09 -9.91 -7.49
N VAL A 383 28.86 -9.86 -7.00
CA VAL A 383 27.69 -9.38 -7.76
C VAL A 383 27.77 -7.86 -7.97
N MET A 384 27.96 -7.07 -6.91
CA MET A 384 28.00 -5.60 -6.99
C MET A 384 29.14 -5.10 -7.88
N SER A 385 30.32 -5.71 -7.78
CA SER A 385 31.48 -5.35 -8.61
C SER A 385 31.25 -5.70 -10.07
N SER A 386 30.75 -6.92 -10.36
CA SER A 386 30.48 -7.38 -11.72
C SER A 386 29.41 -6.51 -12.41
N VAL A 387 28.36 -6.14 -11.69
CA VAL A 387 27.31 -5.24 -12.18
C VAL A 387 27.88 -3.86 -12.52
N THR A 388 28.72 -3.30 -11.63
CA THR A 388 29.33 -1.98 -11.84
C THR A 388 30.24 -1.99 -13.06
N ILE A 389 31.13 -2.98 -13.18
CA ILE A 389 32.07 -3.13 -14.30
C ILE A 389 31.30 -3.27 -15.62
N ASN A 390 30.29 -4.14 -15.69
CA ASN A 390 29.49 -4.32 -16.91
C ASN A 390 28.73 -3.06 -17.31
N SER A 391 28.28 -2.28 -16.32
CA SER A 391 27.54 -1.04 -16.57
C SER A 391 28.44 0.07 -17.09
N VAL A 392 29.64 0.23 -16.53
CA VAL A 392 30.65 1.18 -17.03
C VAL A 392 31.09 0.81 -18.45
N ALA A 393 31.36 -0.46 -18.71
CA ALA A 393 31.71 -0.93 -20.05
C ALA A 393 30.59 -0.64 -21.08
N ASN A 394 29.33 -0.72 -20.67
CA ASN A 394 28.18 -0.42 -21.52
C ASN A 394 28.01 1.09 -21.80
N GLN A 395 28.47 1.98 -20.92
CA GLN A 395 28.49 3.44 -21.19
C GLN A 395 29.57 3.83 -22.22
N GLY A 396 30.71 3.13 -22.25
CA GLY A 396 31.84 3.44 -23.14
C GLY A 396 31.85 2.71 -24.50
N GLY A 397 30.96 1.73 -24.73
CA GLY A 397 30.97 0.90 -25.95
C GLY A 397 30.21 1.51 -27.14
N LYS A 398 30.78 1.39 -28.37
CA LYS A 398 30.10 1.73 -29.64
C LYS A 398 28.89 0.83 -29.96
N ALA A 399 28.93 -0.43 -29.50
CA ALA A 399 27.81 -1.37 -29.53
C ALA A 399 27.36 -1.65 -28.09
N LYS A 400 26.13 -1.28 -27.74
CA LYS A 400 25.59 -1.51 -26.40
C LYS A 400 25.45 -3.01 -26.15
N ARG A 401 26.21 -3.57 -25.19
CA ARG A 401 26.15 -5.00 -24.78
C ARG A 401 24.71 -5.46 -24.48
N ALA A 402 23.88 -4.53 -24.03
CA ALA A 402 22.44 -4.65 -23.85
C ALA A 402 21.67 -5.33 -25.00
N PHE A 403 22.05 -5.11 -26.27
CA PHE A 403 21.35 -5.71 -27.42
C PHE A 403 21.76 -7.15 -27.71
N ASN A 404 22.98 -7.56 -27.35
CA ASN A 404 23.49 -8.89 -27.65
C ASN A 404 22.94 -9.99 -26.72
N ILE A 405 22.27 -9.61 -25.63
CA ILE A 405 21.78 -10.54 -24.59
C ILE A 405 20.26 -10.76 -24.71
N ILE A 406 19.52 -9.76 -25.20
CA ILE A 406 18.05 -9.84 -25.31
C ILE A 406 17.59 -10.64 -26.53
N GLY A 407 18.46 -10.84 -27.54
CA GLY A 407 18.11 -11.43 -28.84
C GLY A 407 18.82 -12.73 -29.22
N ALA A 408 19.59 -13.34 -28.32
CA ALA A 408 20.24 -14.62 -28.62
C ALA A 408 19.36 -15.78 -28.12
N PRO A 409 18.98 -16.73 -28.99
CA PRO A 409 18.32 -17.97 -28.57
C PRO A 409 19.13 -18.69 -27.48
N PHE A 410 18.48 -19.26 -26.47
CA PHE A 410 19.11 -20.06 -25.40
C PHE A 410 20.19 -21.04 -25.91
N GLU A 411 19.91 -21.71 -27.04
CA GLU A 411 20.82 -22.68 -27.68
C GLU A 411 22.11 -22.04 -28.22
N ASN A 412 22.04 -20.80 -28.70
CA ASN A 412 23.20 -20.03 -29.14
C ASN A 412 23.99 -19.45 -27.95
N MET A 413 23.34 -19.25 -26.80
CA MET A 413 24.04 -18.90 -25.57
C MET A 413 24.89 -20.06 -25.06
N LYS A 414 24.45 -21.33 -25.22
CA LYS A 414 25.20 -22.54 -24.82
C LYS A 414 26.57 -22.67 -25.49
N ASN A 415 26.73 -22.17 -26.72
CA ASN A 415 27.94 -22.33 -27.53
C ASN A 415 28.92 -21.13 -27.48
N LYS A 416 28.50 -19.97 -26.95
CA LYS A 416 29.41 -18.81 -26.72
C LYS A 416 30.10 -18.82 -25.35
N ILE A 417 29.93 -19.89 -24.58
CA ILE A 417 30.29 -20.03 -23.16
C ILE A 417 31.80 -20.05 -22.87
N MET A 418 32.66 -20.19 -23.87
CA MET A 418 34.10 -20.42 -23.63
C MET A 418 35.02 -19.21 -23.76
N ALA A 419 34.51 -17.98 -23.88
CA ALA A 419 35.38 -16.84 -24.12
C ALA A 419 34.88 -15.52 -23.52
N GLN A 420 34.79 -15.39 -22.19
CA GLN A 420 35.14 -14.18 -21.41
C GLN A 420 35.36 -14.53 -19.92
N PRO A 421 36.25 -13.82 -19.20
CA PRO A 421 36.60 -14.12 -17.82
C PRO A 421 35.57 -13.54 -16.83
N SER A 422 34.29 -13.89 -16.96
CA SER A 422 33.27 -13.57 -15.97
C SER A 422 32.82 -14.84 -15.23
N ILE A 423 32.70 -14.74 -13.90
CA ILE A 423 32.15 -15.80 -13.02
C ILE A 423 30.69 -16.13 -13.37
N PHE A 424 29.97 -15.16 -13.97
CA PHE A 424 28.61 -15.31 -14.46
C PHE A 424 28.62 -15.63 -15.96
N SER A 425 27.81 -16.58 -16.37
CA SER A 425 27.74 -17.07 -17.75
C SER A 425 26.86 -16.20 -18.64
N ALA A 426 25.91 -15.47 -18.05
CA ALA A 426 25.02 -14.55 -18.77
C ALA A 426 24.59 -13.36 -17.91
N TRP A 427 24.02 -12.34 -18.54
CA TRP A 427 23.42 -11.21 -17.84
C TRP A 427 21.99 -11.51 -17.36
N LEU A 428 21.15 -12.07 -18.22
CA LEU A 428 19.75 -12.40 -17.94
C LEU A 428 19.32 -13.57 -18.85
N ILE A 429 18.45 -14.45 -18.36
CA ILE A 429 17.72 -15.41 -19.21
C ILE A 429 16.46 -14.71 -19.76
N PRO A 430 16.25 -14.66 -21.09
CA PRO A 430 15.06 -14.06 -21.67
C PRO A 430 13.77 -14.66 -21.08
N TYR A 431 12.85 -13.79 -20.66
CA TYR A 431 11.58 -14.21 -20.06
C TYR A 431 10.73 -15.11 -20.96
N THR A 432 10.88 -14.97 -22.29
CA THR A 432 10.21 -15.80 -23.31
C THR A 432 10.74 -17.23 -23.38
N GLU A 433 11.90 -17.50 -22.79
CA GLU A 433 12.61 -18.79 -22.87
C GLU A 433 12.66 -19.46 -21.48
N ARG A 434 11.77 -19.09 -20.56
CA ARG A 434 11.67 -19.73 -19.25
C ARG A 434 11.15 -21.17 -19.41
N GLN A 435 12.09 -22.06 -19.74
CA GLN A 435 11.91 -23.51 -19.77
C GLN A 435 11.60 -24.02 -18.35
N SER A 436 11.19 -25.29 -18.26
CA SER A 436 10.83 -25.92 -16.98
C SER A 436 11.96 -25.90 -15.94
N ASP A 437 13.21 -25.79 -16.37
CA ASP A 437 14.42 -25.73 -15.54
C ASP A 437 14.86 -24.30 -15.15
N TYR A 438 14.10 -23.25 -15.53
CA TYR A 438 14.49 -21.85 -15.28
C TYR A 438 14.85 -21.59 -13.81
N PHE A 439 14.07 -22.10 -12.86
CA PHE A 439 14.32 -21.86 -11.44
C PHE A 439 15.50 -22.67 -10.87
N GLU A 440 15.90 -23.76 -11.53
CA GLU A 440 17.15 -24.46 -11.21
C GLU A 440 18.35 -23.62 -11.66
N LEU A 441 18.30 -23.08 -12.87
CA LEU A 441 19.33 -22.20 -13.42
C LEU A 441 19.41 -20.85 -12.68
N PHE A 442 18.27 -20.31 -12.26
CA PHE A 442 18.17 -19.11 -11.41
C PHE A 442 18.91 -19.30 -10.08
N ARG A 443 18.86 -20.50 -9.50
CA ARG A 443 19.52 -20.83 -8.22
C ARG A 443 21.01 -21.11 -8.34
N SER A 444 21.52 -21.42 -9.53
CA SER A 444 22.94 -21.70 -9.76
C SER A 444 23.82 -20.44 -9.87
N ASP A 445 23.24 -19.25 -9.65
CA ASP A 445 23.90 -17.95 -9.89
C ASP A 445 24.40 -17.80 -11.34
N TYR A 446 23.70 -18.40 -12.32
CA TYR A 446 24.09 -18.37 -13.73
C TYR A 446 24.03 -16.96 -14.34
N CYS A 447 23.02 -16.17 -13.96
CA CYS A 447 22.75 -14.84 -14.50
C CYS A 447 23.03 -13.71 -13.50
N LEU A 448 23.81 -12.73 -13.94
CA LEU A 448 24.22 -11.60 -13.11
C LEU A 448 23.04 -10.73 -12.64
N TYR A 449 22.07 -10.44 -13.50
CA TYR A 449 20.90 -9.63 -13.15
C TYR A 449 20.01 -10.33 -12.11
N ASP A 450 19.84 -11.64 -12.25
CA ASP A 450 19.05 -12.44 -11.31
C ASP A 450 19.75 -12.50 -9.95
N SER A 451 21.06 -12.78 -9.93
CA SER A 451 21.86 -12.73 -8.69
C SER A 451 21.86 -11.33 -8.06
N TYR A 452 21.87 -10.24 -8.83
CA TYR A 452 21.69 -8.87 -8.31
C TYR A 452 20.31 -8.67 -7.69
N THR A 453 19.26 -9.15 -8.34
CA THR A 453 17.89 -9.03 -7.84
C THR A 453 17.70 -9.81 -6.54
N VAL A 454 18.26 -11.02 -6.44
CA VAL A 454 18.30 -11.83 -5.22
C VAL A 454 19.11 -11.14 -4.12
N LEU A 455 20.29 -10.61 -4.45
CA LEU A 455 21.13 -9.89 -3.48
C LEU A 455 20.40 -8.69 -2.88
N MET A 456 19.76 -7.87 -3.71
CA MET A 456 18.96 -6.75 -3.23
C MET A 456 17.78 -7.22 -2.37
N GLY A 457 17.13 -8.32 -2.74
CA GLY A 457 16.10 -8.97 -1.93
C GLY A 457 16.60 -9.38 -0.55
N ALA A 458 17.79 -9.97 -0.47
CA ALA A 458 18.43 -10.38 0.78
C ALA A 458 18.72 -9.17 1.69
N TYR A 459 19.30 -8.09 1.16
CA TYR A 459 19.50 -6.85 1.92
C TYR A 459 18.18 -6.28 2.44
N ILE A 460 17.17 -6.23 1.57
CA ILE A 460 15.84 -5.72 1.93
C ILE A 460 15.18 -6.57 3.01
N SER A 461 15.29 -7.90 2.97
CA SER A 461 14.71 -8.80 3.97
C SER A 461 15.23 -8.49 5.37
N ILE A 462 16.56 -8.35 5.53
CA ILE A 462 17.18 -8.11 6.83
C ILE A 462 16.95 -6.68 7.32
N ILE A 463 17.25 -5.68 6.47
CA ILE A 463 17.07 -4.26 6.82
C ILE A 463 15.59 -3.99 7.09
N GLY A 464 14.71 -4.48 6.22
CA GLY A 464 13.27 -4.27 6.33
C GLY A 464 12.65 -4.88 7.58
N LEU A 465 13.11 -6.06 7.99
CA LEU A 465 12.68 -6.70 9.23
C LEU A 465 13.20 -5.95 10.46
N LEU A 466 14.51 -5.77 10.58
CA LEU A 466 15.16 -5.31 11.81
C LEU A 466 15.03 -3.81 12.06
N THR A 467 14.60 -3.03 11.07
CA THR A 467 14.30 -1.59 11.23
C THR A 467 12.80 -1.30 11.39
N ALA A 468 11.95 -2.31 11.15
CA ALA A 468 10.49 -2.22 11.20
C ALA A 468 9.90 -1.02 10.44
N ARG A 469 10.57 -0.53 9.38
CA ARG A 469 10.13 0.65 8.61
C ARG A 469 9.05 0.30 7.59
N ARG A 470 8.30 1.31 7.14
CA ARG A 470 7.40 1.16 5.99
C ARG A 470 8.23 1.10 4.71
N GLN A 471 7.68 0.44 3.69
CA GLN A 471 8.34 0.30 2.40
C GLN A 471 8.77 1.65 1.81
N ILE A 472 7.88 2.65 1.84
CA ILE A 472 8.18 3.98 1.30
C ILE A 472 9.24 4.73 2.11
N GLU A 473 9.39 4.43 3.41
CA GLU A 473 10.42 5.04 4.26
C GLU A 473 11.80 4.49 3.87
N LEU A 474 11.90 3.17 3.63
CA LEU A 474 13.13 2.53 3.15
C LEU A 474 13.53 3.00 1.74
N LEU A 475 12.56 3.08 0.82
CA LEU A 475 12.80 3.52 -0.56
C LEU A 475 13.34 4.95 -0.67
N ASN A 476 13.08 5.80 0.33
CA ASN A 476 13.53 7.19 0.36
C ASN A 476 14.79 7.41 1.22
N LEU A 477 15.44 6.35 1.71
CA LEU A 477 16.69 6.49 2.47
C LEU A 477 17.75 7.18 1.62
N ARG A 478 18.35 8.26 2.15
CA ARG A 478 19.41 9.01 1.48
C ARG A 478 20.75 8.39 1.78
N ALA A 479 21.50 7.99 0.75
CA ALA A 479 22.72 7.20 0.93
C ALA A 479 23.78 7.94 1.78
N ASN A 480 23.88 9.25 1.67
CA ASN A 480 24.84 10.06 2.43
C ASN A 480 24.47 10.22 3.91
N THR A 481 23.19 10.40 4.25
CA THR A 481 22.76 10.77 5.62
C THR A 481 22.02 9.69 6.39
N CYS A 482 21.66 8.56 5.78
CA CYS A 482 20.79 7.57 6.41
C CYS A 482 21.38 6.86 7.64
N LEU A 483 22.70 6.88 7.86
CA LEU A 483 23.36 6.20 8.97
C LEU A 483 24.06 7.22 9.87
N LEU A 484 23.74 7.21 11.17
CA LEU A 484 24.29 8.11 12.18
C LEU A 484 25.00 7.31 13.29
N PRO A 485 26.23 7.67 13.69
CA PRO A 485 27.12 8.56 12.95
C PRO A 485 27.47 7.94 11.58
N ASN A 486 27.83 8.77 10.60
CA ASN A 486 28.23 8.31 9.27
C ASN A 486 29.66 7.76 9.27
N LYS A 487 29.90 6.70 10.04
CA LYS A 487 31.19 6.04 10.23
C LYS A 487 31.11 4.58 9.79
N ASP A 488 32.26 4.02 9.41
CA ASP A 488 32.36 2.66 8.92
C ASP A 488 32.23 1.63 10.08
N PRO A 489 31.17 0.81 10.12
CA PRO A 489 30.95 -0.17 11.18
C PRO A 489 31.84 -1.41 11.07
N TYR A 490 32.67 -1.55 10.02
CA TYR A 490 33.64 -2.63 9.90
C TYR A 490 34.98 -2.30 10.58
N LEU A 491 35.27 -1.02 10.88
CA LEU A 491 36.51 -0.63 11.52
C LEU A 491 36.53 -0.99 13.01
N SER A 492 37.66 -1.50 13.50
CA SER A 492 37.82 -1.92 14.90
C SER A 492 37.59 -0.80 15.91
N GLU A 493 38.02 0.42 15.57
CA GLU A 493 37.79 1.64 16.37
C GLU A 493 36.30 2.00 16.53
N ASN A 494 35.43 1.53 15.63
CA ASN A 494 34.00 1.85 15.61
C ASN A 494 33.13 0.74 16.21
N LYS A 495 33.71 -0.30 16.83
CA LYS A 495 32.97 -1.45 17.37
C LYS A 495 31.97 -1.08 18.50
N SER A 496 32.29 -0.06 19.29
CA SER A 496 31.44 0.41 20.41
C SER A 496 30.38 1.43 20.01
N ILE A 497 30.37 1.88 18.75
CA ILE A 497 29.42 2.89 18.28
C ILE A 497 28.02 2.30 18.19
N GLN A 498 27.06 2.99 18.81
CA GLN A 498 25.64 2.76 18.61
C GLN A 498 25.18 3.53 17.37
N TYR A 499 24.66 2.79 16.39
CA TYR A 499 24.21 3.36 15.14
C TYR A 499 22.70 3.61 15.14
N GLU A 500 22.30 4.69 14.48
CA GLU A 500 20.91 5.05 14.23
C GLU A 500 20.65 5.18 12.73
N LEU A 501 19.44 4.82 12.32
CA LEU A 501 18.92 5.03 10.97
C LEU A 501 18.09 6.32 10.93
N LEU A 502 18.45 7.23 10.04
CA LEU A 502 17.74 8.48 9.78
C LEU A 502 16.81 8.35 8.56
N PHE A 503 15.54 8.73 8.69
CA PHE A 503 14.53 8.56 7.63
C PHE A 503 13.39 9.60 7.70
N ASP A 504 12.74 9.83 6.55
CA ASP A 504 11.57 10.72 6.45
C ASP A 504 10.27 9.97 6.78
N GLY A 505 9.51 10.45 7.77
CA GLY A 505 8.28 9.86 8.26
C GLY A 505 7.20 9.65 7.20
N GLY A 506 6.70 8.42 7.06
CA GLY A 506 5.74 8.10 6.00
C GLY A 506 4.37 8.80 6.12
N LYS A 507 3.94 9.14 7.35
CA LYS A 507 2.62 9.70 7.67
C LYS A 507 2.65 10.92 8.60
N THR A 508 3.83 11.43 8.89
CA THR A 508 4.04 12.57 9.78
C THR A 508 4.61 13.74 8.99
N GLY A 509 4.35 14.97 9.45
CA GLY A 509 4.65 16.20 8.73
C GLY A 509 3.45 16.82 8.01
N ASN A 510 3.70 17.88 7.23
CA ASN A 510 2.67 18.69 6.56
C ASN A 510 2.88 18.65 5.02
N ARG A 511 2.12 19.46 4.27
CA ARG A 511 2.21 19.51 2.79
C ARG A 511 3.60 19.92 2.26
N HIS A 512 4.43 20.57 3.07
CA HIS A 512 5.74 21.11 2.68
C HIS A 512 6.91 20.21 3.08
N GLY A 513 6.69 19.22 3.95
CA GLY A 513 7.77 18.34 4.41
C GLY A 513 7.30 17.25 5.36
N LYS A 514 7.96 16.10 5.26
CA LYS A 514 7.81 15.01 6.22
C LYS A 514 8.69 15.28 7.44
N GLU A 515 8.26 14.80 8.59
CA GLU A 515 9.07 14.86 9.80
C GLU A 515 10.25 13.90 9.71
N LEU A 516 11.44 14.39 10.04
CA LEU A 516 12.67 13.61 10.05
C LEU A 516 12.77 12.85 11.38
N MET A 517 12.95 11.53 11.32
CA MET A 517 13.00 10.65 12.49
C MET A 517 14.25 9.77 12.48
N ARG A 518 14.62 9.30 13.67
CA ARG A 518 15.75 8.40 13.90
C ARG A 518 15.35 7.18 14.73
N VAL A 519 16.01 6.06 14.50
CA VAL A 519 15.83 4.82 15.29
C VAL A 519 17.15 4.07 15.41
N THR A 520 17.45 3.52 16.57
CA THR A 520 18.64 2.69 16.78
C THR A 520 18.59 1.43 15.91
N VAL A 521 19.73 1.02 15.36
CA VAL A 521 19.85 -0.20 14.56
C VAL A 521 20.97 -1.10 15.08
N PRO A 522 20.81 -2.43 15.02
CA PRO A 522 21.90 -3.34 15.35
C PRO A 522 23.13 -3.11 14.46
N THR A 523 24.32 -3.36 14.99
CA THR A 523 25.59 -3.25 14.23
C THR A 523 25.58 -4.05 12.93
N MET A 524 24.90 -5.20 12.91
CA MET A 524 24.69 -5.99 11.68
C MET A 524 23.96 -5.17 10.60
N VAL A 525 22.88 -4.49 10.96
CA VAL A 525 22.11 -3.65 10.02
C VAL A 525 22.95 -2.45 9.57
N ALA A 526 23.71 -1.84 10.49
CA ALA A 526 24.64 -0.75 10.14
C ALA A 526 25.67 -1.21 9.08
N LYS A 527 26.25 -2.40 9.23
CA LYS A 527 27.17 -3.02 8.25
C LYS A 527 26.51 -3.22 6.88
N LEU A 528 25.30 -3.76 6.86
CA LEU A 528 24.56 -3.97 5.61
C LEU A 528 24.21 -2.65 4.90
N ILE A 529 23.81 -1.62 5.66
CA ILE A 529 23.60 -0.27 5.12
C ILE A 529 24.91 0.29 4.58
N TRP A 530 26.02 0.08 5.28
CA TRP A 530 27.33 0.54 4.85
C TRP A 530 27.79 -0.10 3.53
N ASP A 531 27.52 -1.39 3.33
CA ASP A 531 27.81 -2.07 2.07
C ASP A 531 27.04 -1.45 0.90
N LEU A 532 25.75 -1.15 1.10
CA LEU A 532 24.93 -0.44 0.11
C LEU A 532 25.43 0.99 -0.12
N LYS A 533 25.90 1.70 0.92
CA LYS A 533 26.51 3.04 0.78
C LYS A 533 27.80 2.99 -0.04
N ARG A 534 28.65 1.98 0.18
CA ARG A 534 29.87 1.78 -0.61
C ARG A 534 29.54 1.49 -2.08
N PHE A 535 28.55 0.63 -2.33
CA PHE A 535 28.06 0.36 -3.68
C PHE A 535 27.53 1.64 -4.35
N HIS A 536 26.68 2.38 -3.66
CA HIS A 536 26.16 3.68 -4.14
C HIS A 536 27.30 4.66 -4.47
N ALA A 537 28.27 4.83 -3.57
CA ALA A 537 29.41 5.70 -3.79
C ALA A 537 30.26 5.28 -5.00
N ASN A 538 30.44 3.98 -5.22
CA ASN A 538 31.14 3.46 -6.41
C ASN A 538 30.36 3.77 -7.69
N CYS A 539 29.03 3.59 -7.68
CA CYS A 539 28.19 3.95 -8.83
C CYS A 539 28.21 5.46 -9.11
N TYR A 540 28.21 6.30 -8.08
CA TYR A 540 28.29 7.75 -8.23
C TYR A 540 29.64 8.18 -8.82
N LYS A 541 30.75 7.67 -8.28
CA LYS A 541 32.11 7.93 -8.82
C LYS A 541 32.26 7.47 -10.27
N ALA A 542 31.60 6.38 -10.64
CA ALA A 542 31.59 5.86 -11.99
C ALA A 542 30.62 6.59 -12.95
N GLY A 543 29.90 7.63 -12.50
CA GLY A 543 28.94 8.37 -13.33
C GLY A 543 27.68 7.57 -13.70
N LEU A 544 27.36 6.50 -12.96
CA LEU A 544 26.18 5.66 -13.21
C LEU A 544 24.90 6.25 -12.58
N ILE A 545 25.04 7.02 -11.50
CA ILE A 545 23.93 7.63 -10.75
C ILE A 545 24.25 9.09 -10.37
N SER A 546 23.21 9.86 -10.02
CA SER A 546 23.39 11.17 -9.39
C SER A 546 23.59 11.06 -7.88
N PHE A 547 24.18 12.09 -7.28
CA PHE A 547 24.42 12.17 -5.84
C PHE A 547 23.15 11.99 -4.99
N ASP A 548 22.03 12.56 -5.44
CA ASP A 548 20.74 12.53 -4.73
C ASP A 548 19.95 11.22 -4.93
N THR A 549 20.51 10.24 -5.65
CA THR A 549 19.85 8.95 -5.84
C THR A 549 19.67 8.26 -4.47
N PRO A 550 18.47 7.73 -4.14
CA PRO A 550 18.26 6.98 -2.90
C PRO A 550 19.19 5.77 -2.76
N LEU A 551 19.36 5.28 -1.53
CA LEU A 551 20.25 4.17 -1.18
C LEU A 551 19.94 2.89 -1.98
N PHE A 552 18.66 2.56 -2.15
CA PHE A 552 18.23 1.39 -2.91
C PHE A 552 18.14 1.70 -4.40
N ILE A 553 19.03 1.09 -5.18
CA ILE A 553 19.14 1.31 -6.61
C ILE A 553 18.61 0.10 -7.38
N TYR A 554 17.90 0.37 -8.46
CA TYR A 554 17.48 -0.59 -9.46
C TYR A 554 18.30 -0.42 -10.73
N ILE A 555 18.59 -1.53 -11.40
CA ILE A 555 19.32 -1.55 -12.65
C ILE A 555 18.40 -2.17 -13.68
N ARG A 556 18.17 -1.49 -14.78
CA ARG A 556 17.29 -2.01 -15.80
C ARG A 556 17.95 -3.18 -16.54
N PRO A 557 17.27 -4.33 -16.69
CA PRO A 557 17.82 -5.48 -17.38
C PRO A 557 18.03 -5.22 -18.88
N ASP A 558 17.26 -4.32 -19.48
CA ASP A 558 17.27 -4.10 -20.93
C ASP A 558 18.39 -3.18 -21.40
N ASN A 559 18.93 -2.32 -20.54
CA ASN A 559 19.93 -1.33 -20.96
C ASN A 559 20.98 -0.98 -19.90
N LEU A 560 20.99 -1.68 -18.77
CA LEU A 560 21.89 -1.45 -17.63
C LEU A 560 21.84 -0.01 -17.07
N SER A 561 20.76 0.75 -17.31
CA SER A 561 20.62 2.07 -16.69
C SER A 561 20.17 1.97 -15.24
N PHE A 562 20.76 2.82 -14.40
CA PHE A 562 20.50 2.87 -12.97
C PHE A 562 19.35 3.83 -12.70
N ARG A 563 18.45 3.44 -11.80
CA ARG A 563 17.30 4.24 -11.37
C ARG A 563 17.03 4.02 -9.89
N PRO A 564 16.41 4.99 -9.19
CA PRO A 564 15.85 4.73 -7.87
C PRO A 564 14.90 3.52 -7.92
N MET A 565 14.98 2.66 -6.91
CA MET A 565 14.07 1.53 -6.78
C MET A 565 12.63 2.01 -6.53
N ASP A 566 11.64 1.41 -7.20
CA ASP A 566 10.22 1.66 -6.95
C ASP A 566 9.59 0.53 -6.09
N ALA A 567 8.36 0.74 -5.62
CA ALA A 567 7.68 -0.23 -4.75
C ALA A 567 7.42 -1.59 -5.43
N ARG A 568 7.29 -1.63 -6.76
CA ARG A 568 7.09 -2.86 -7.51
C ARG A 568 8.40 -3.63 -7.61
N ILE A 569 9.50 -2.97 -7.96
CA ILE A 569 10.83 -3.58 -8.01
C ILE A 569 11.25 -4.09 -6.62
N PHE A 570 11.03 -3.31 -5.58
CA PHE A 570 11.30 -3.72 -4.20
C PHE A 570 10.60 -5.04 -3.84
N ASN A 571 9.31 -5.17 -4.21
CA ASN A 571 8.56 -6.40 -3.96
C ASN A 571 9.01 -7.55 -4.88
N ASN A 572 9.46 -7.27 -6.10
CA ASN A 572 10.03 -8.29 -6.98
C ASN A 572 11.36 -8.82 -6.41
N CYS A 573 12.22 -7.98 -5.86
CA CYS A 573 13.45 -8.41 -5.17
C CYS A 573 13.13 -9.30 -3.97
N LEU A 574 12.13 -8.94 -3.17
CA LEU A 574 11.64 -9.80 -2.08
C LEU A 574 11.11 -11.14 -2.60
N SER A 575 10.39 -11.16 -3.72
CA SER A 575 9.95 -12.43 -4.30
C SER A 575 11.12 -13.27 -4.82
N ALA A 576 12.09 -12.64 -5.48
CA ALA A 576 13.26 -13.31 -6.05
C ALA A 576 14.10 -14.00 -4.97
N VAL A 577 14.33 -13.34 -3.82
CA VAL A 577 15.04 -14.00 -2.71
C VAL A 577 14.23 -15.16 -2.13
N CYS A 578 12.88 -15.05 -2.05
CA CYS A 578 12.04 -16.16 -1.59
C CYS A 578 12.06 -17.37 -2.54
N ASP A 579 12.11 -17.14 -3.85
CA ASP A 579 12.28 -18.19 -4.87
C ASP A 579 13.68 -18.83 -4.77
N TYR A 580 14.71 -18.00 -4.59
CA TYR A 580 16.10 -18.44 -4.50
C TYR A 580 16.32 -19.31 -3.26
N THR A 581 15.91 -18.82 -2.08
CA THR A 581 16.07 -19.51 -0.79
C THR A 581 14.99 -20.55 -0.54
N GLN A 582 14.08 -20.75 -1.49
CA GLN A 582 13.01 -21.74 -1.43
C GLN A 582 12.19 -21.69 -0.13
N THR A 583 11.67 -20.50 0.24
CA THR A 583 10.75 -20.36 1.40
C THR A 583 9.61 -21.39 1.36
N PRO A 584 9.08 -21.92 2.49
CA PRO A 584 8.16 -23.06 2.46
C PRO A 584 6.98 -22.93 1.47
N VAL A 585 6.62 -24.06 0.86
CA VAL A 585 5.45 -24.22 -0.01
C VAL A 585 4.35 -24.93 0.78
N VAL A 586 3.10 -24.51 0.60
CA VAL A 586 1.93 -25.11 1.22
C VAL A 586 0.88 -25.42 0.15
N THR A 587 0.12 -26.48 0.37
CA THR A 587 -1.06 -26.79 -0.44
C THR A 587 -2.24 -25.94 0.04
N LEU A 588 -2.81 -25.14 -0.85
CA LEU A 588 -4.04 -24.39 -0.58
C LEU A 588 -5.26 -25.32 -0.63
N GLU A 589 -6.41 -24.86 -0.13
CA GLU A 589 -7.67 -25.63 -0.10
C GLU A 589 -8.12 -26.09 -1.49
N ASN A 590 -7.82 -25.30 -2.53
CA ASN A 590 -8.08 -25.63 -3.94
C ASN A 590 -7.04 -26.59 -4.57
N GLY A 591 -6.17 -27.22 -3.77
CA GLY A 591 -5.11 -28.12 -4.23
C GLY A 591 -3.87 -27.42 -4.84
N THR A 592 -3.88 -26.09 -4.99
CA THR A 592 -2.76 -25.36 -5.60
C THR A 592 -1.58 -25.25 -4.63
N GLN A 593 -0.37 -25.56 -5.12
CA GLN A 593 0.88 -25.34 -4.39
C GLN A 593 1.23 -23.86 -4.36
N ALA A 594 1.39 -23.25 -3.17
CA ALA A 594 1.68 -21.83 -3.01
C ALA A 594 2.88 -21.57 -2.08
N ARG A 595 3.72 -20.59 -2.41
CA ARG A 595 4.93 -20.24 -1.66
C ARG A 595 4.75 -18.99 -0.79
N PHE A 596 5.41 -18.96 0.36
CA PHE A 596 5.45 -17.76 1.23
C PHE A 596 6.32 -16.63 0.67
N TYR A 597 5.75 -15.78 -0.17
CA TYR A 597 6.41 -14.54 -0.59
C TYR A 597 6.25 -13.43 0.45
N VAL A 598 7.33 -13.16 1.18
CA VAL A 598 7.36 -12.17 2.25
C VAL A 598 7.21 -10.74 1.70
N ARG A 599 6.45 -9.90 2.42
CA ARG A 599 6.27 -8.46 2.12
C ARG A 599 6.70 -7.58 3.28
N GLN A 600 7.13 -6.35 2.97
CA GLN A 600 7.60 -5.39 3.99
C GLN A 600 6.59 -5.16 5.12
N HIS A 601 5.29 -5.09 4.79
CA HIS A 601 4.26 -4.91 5.81
C HIS A 601 4.19 -6.10 6.77
N GLN A 602 4.34 -7.34 6.27
CA GLN A 602 4.35 -8.54 7.09
C GLN A 602 5.60 -8.61 7.97
N MET A 603 6.79 -8.26 7.44
CA MET A 603 8.02 -8.20 8.24
C MET A 603 7.91 -7.18 9.37
N ARG A 604 7.33 -6.00 9.10
CA ARG A 604 7.06 -4.99 10.14
C ARG A 604 6.08 -5.48 11.21
N ARG A 605 5.01 -6.19 10.82
CA ARG A 605 4.07 -6.81 11.78
C ARG A 605 4.79 -7.87 12.62
N PHE A 606 5.58 -8.73 11.98
CA PHE A 606 6.37 -9.76 12.65
C PHE A 606 7.35 -9.17 13.66
N PHE A 607 8.09 -8.12 13.29
CA PHE A 607 8.96 -7.40 14.23
C PHE A 607 8.19 -6.91 15.45
N ALA A 608 7.05 -6.24 15.24
CA ALA A 608 6.26 -5.71 16.34
C ALA A 608 5.72 -6.80 17.27
N MET A 609 5.27 -7.94 16.72
CA MET A 609 4.87 -9.10 17.52
C MET A 609 6.05 -9.69 18.30
N ALA A 610 7.18 -9.94 17.64
CA ALA A 610 8.35 -10.52 18.27
C ALA A 610 8.92 -9.61 19.36
N PHE A 611 9.00 -8.30 19.10
CA PHE A 611 9.46 -7.31 20.07
C PHE A 611 8.50 -7.20 21.26
N PHE A 612 7.19 -7.16 21.02
CA PHE A 612 6.22 -7.10 22.12
C PHE A 612 6.21 -8.39 22.94
N SER A 613 6.37 -9.55 22.29
CA SER A 613 6.49 -10.84 22.97
C SER A 613 7.75 -10.95 23.83
N SER A 614 8.80 -10.16 23.55
CA SER A 614 10.05 -10.21 24.32
C SER A 614 10.19 -9.10 25.36
N ALA A 615 9.72 -7.89 25.05
CA ALA A 615 9.88 -6.71 25.91
C ALA A 615 8.60 -6.33 26.68
N GLY A 616 7.46 -6.93 26.35
CA GLY A 616 6.16 -6.68 26.96
C GLY A 616 5.76 -5.21 26.98
N PHE A 617 5.05 -4.80 28.04
CA PHE A 617 4.58 -3.43 28.21
C PHE A 617 5.73 -2.42 28.47
N LYS A 618 6.84 -2.86 29.06
CA LYS A 618 8.02 -2.02 29.35
C LYS A 618 8.70 -1.52 28.06
N GLY A 619 8.60 -2.28 26.98
CA GLY A 619 9.16 -1.92 25.66
C GLY A 619 8.27 -1.07 24.77
N LEU A 620 7.07 -0.65 25.19
CA LEU A 620 6.11 0.00 24.29
C LEU A 620 6.60 1.32 23.71
N ASP A 621 7.31 2.16 24.47
CA ASP A 621 7.81 3.42 23.95
C ASP A 621 8.95 3.22 22.94
N ALA A 622 9.84 2.25 23.19
CA ALA A 622 10.84 1.83 22.21
C ALA A 622 10.17 1.31 20.93
N LEU A 623 9.13 0.47 21.06
CA LEU A 623 8.36 -0.02 19.92
C LEU A 623 7.63 1.11 19.19
N ARG A 624 7.12 2.13 19.90
CA ARG A 624 6.52 3.34 19.31
C ARG A 624 7.52 4.07 18.43
N ALA A 625 8.75 4.27 18.91
CA ALA A 625 9.84 4.85 18.14
C ALA A 625 10.20 3.97 16.92
N PHE A 626 10.36 2.66 17.13
CA PHE A 626 10.58 1.66 16.08
C PHE A 626 9.45 1.55 15.06
N LEU A 627 8.24 2.06 15.34
CA LEU A 627 7.11 2.08 14.41
C LEU A 627 6.82 3.51 13.89
N GLY A 628 7.38 4.56 14.47
CA GLY A 628 7.07 5.94 14.11
C GLY A 628 5.57 6.20 14.23
N HIS A 629 4.98 5.79 15.35
CA HIS A 629 3.59 6.08 15.71
C HIS A 629 3.56 7.33 16.61
N SER A 630 2.56 8.19 16.38
CA SER A 630 2.41 9.47 17.07
C SER A 630 2.11 9.29 18.56
N ASP A 631 1.27 8.32 18.90
CA ASP A 631 0.84 8.03 20.28
C ASP A 631 0.81 6.53 20.58
N LEU A 632 0.73 6.22 21.87
CA LEU A 632 0.75 4.86 22.42
C LEU A 632 -0.59 4.12 22.26
N GLU A 633 -1.71 4.83 22.20
CA GLU A 633 -3.02 4.20 22.03
C GLU A 633 -3.18 3.62 20.62
N HIS A 634 -2.76 4.37 19.59
CA HIS A 634 -2.68 3.89 18.22
C HIS A 634 -1.68 2.73 18.06
N LEU A 635 -0.59 2.72 18.85
CA LEU A 635 0.33 1.59 18.91
C LEU A 635 -0.33 0.36 19.54
N TYR A 636 -0.98 0.49 20.69
CA TYR A 636 -1.56 -0.64 21.40
C TYR A 636 -2.70 -1.28 20.61
N ASN A 637 -3.58 -0.47 20.01
CA ASN A 637 -4.60 -0.95 19.08
C ASN A 637 -3.99 -1.70 17.88
N TYR A 638 -2.84 -1.24 17.38
CA TYR A 638 -2.11 -1.94 16.33
C TYR A 638 -1.56 -3.29 16.82
N ILE A 639 -1.00 -3.37 18.03
CA ILE A 639 -0.50 -4.62 18.63
C ILE A 639 -1.64 -5.63 18.79
N LEU A 640 -2.79 -5.20 19.33
CA LEU A 640 -3.99 -6.04 19.47
C LEU A 640 -4.48 -6.60 18.12
N GLU A 641 -4.30 -5.86 17.03
CA GLU A 641 -4.70 -6.30 15.68
C GLU A 641 -3.76 -7.37 15.09
N ILE A 642 -2.50 -7.39 15.52
CA ILE A 642 -1.48 -8.24 14.88
C ILE A 642 -1.09 -9.45 15.72
N THR A 643 -1.18 -9.34 17.03
CA THR A 643 -0.68 -10.35 17.98
C THR A 643 -1.79 -11.37 18.30
N PRO A 644 -1.50 -12.69 18.21
CA PRO A 644 -2.44 -13.72 18.64
C PRO A 644 -2.84 -13.57 20.11
N GLY A 645 -4.08 -13.93 20.45
CA GLY A 645 -4.60 -13.84 21.82
C GLY A 645 -3.73 -14.59 22.83
N SER A 646 -3.28 -15.79 22.51
CA SER A 646 -2.40 -16.60 23.37
C SER A 646 -1.05 -15.92 23.67
N MET A 647 -0.47 -15.21 22.70
CA MET A 647 0.77 -14.46 22.91
C MET A 647 0.52 -13.21 23.78
N LEU A 648 -0.61 -12.52 23.58
CA LEU A 648 -1.02 -11.41 24.45
C LEU A 648 -1.25 -11.89 25.88
N GLU A 649 -1.88 -13.05 26.07
CA GLU A 649 -2.09 -13.67 27.38
C GLU A 649 -0.76 -13.98 28.06
N GLY A 650 0.19 -14.61 27.36
CA GLY A 650 1.53 -14.89 27.90
C GLY A 650 2.24 -13.63 28.41
N VAL A 651 2.28 -12.56 27.60
CA VAL A 651 2.89 -11.27 27.99
C VAL A 651 2.20 -10.65 29.21
N LYS A 652 0.87 -10.76 29.32
CA LYS A 652 0.13 -10.27 30.49
C LYS A 652 0.46 -11.08 31.75
N VAL A 653 0.50 -12.41 31.63
CA VAL A 653 0.83 -13.31 32.75
C VAL A 653 2.22 -13.02 33.25
N GLU A 654 3.20 -12.90 32.35
CA GLU A 654 4.58 -12.55 32.71
C GLU A 654 4.64 -11.20 33.42
N CYS A 655 4.00 -10.17 32.86
CA CYS A 655 3.98 -8.83 33.45
C CYS A 655 3.36 -8.80 34.86
N ILE A 656 2.23 -9.50 35.07
CA ILE A 656 1.58 -9.59 36.38
C ILE A 656 2.46 -10.36 37.37
N THR A 657 3.03 -11.49 36.93
CA THR A 657 3.90 -12.35 37.77
C THR A 657 5.12 -11.59 38.24
N ASP A 658 5.80 -10.90 37.31
CA ASP A 658 6.94 -10.04 37.62
C ASP A 658 6.59 -8.93 38.61
N ALA A 659 5.46 -8.26 38.40
CA ALA A 659 5.03 -7.16 39.26
C ALA A 659 4.70 -7.64 40.68
N ILE A 660 4.05 -8.80 40.82
CA ILE A 660 3.77 -9.42 42.13
C ILE A 660 5.07 -9.78 42.84
N LEU A 661 5.99 -10.44 42.14
CA LEU A 661 7.26 -10.87 42.73
C LEU A 661 8.15 -9.70 43.12
N LYS A 662 8.15 -8.62 42.35
CA LYS A 662 8.95 -7.41 42.62
C LYS A 662 8.26 -6.40 43.53
N ASN A 663 7.01 -6.66 43.95
CA ASN A 663 6.16 -5.69 44.66
C ASN A 663 6.09 -4.33 43.92
N GLU A 664 5.93 -4.35 42.59
CA GLU A 664 5.79 -3.13 41.79
C GLU A 664 4.45 -2.45 42.08
N SER A 665 4.46 -1.26 42.70
CA SER A 665 3.25 -0.48 43.02
C SER A 665 2.70 0.32 41.83
N THR A 666 3.25 0.13 40.63
CA THR A 666 2.93 0.91 39.43
C THR A 666 1.74 0.35 38.65
N ILE A 667 1.28 -0.87 38.98
CA ILE A 667 0.10 -1.50 38.37
C ILE A 667 -1.10 -1.34 39.31
N GLU A 668 -2.14 -0.66 38.84
CA GLU A 668 -3.39 -0.48 39.60
C GLU A 668 -4.12 -1.82 39.79
N HIS A 669 -4.67 -2.03 40.99
CA HIS A 669 -5.38 -3.24 41.43
C HIS A 669 -4.55 -4.54 41.46
N LEU A 670 -3.22 -4.44 41.51
CA LEU A 670 -2.36 -5.62 41.64
C LEU A 670 -2.56 -6.38 42.97
N ASP A 671 -2.84 -5.65 44.06
CA ASP A 671 -3.06 -6.23 45.40
C ASP A 671 -4.26 -7.18 45.44
N GLU A 672 -5.29 -6.94 44.63
CA GLU A 672 -6.45 -7.85 44.52
C GLU A 672 -6.02 -9.21 43.92
N VAL A 673 -5.13 -9.18 42.93
CA VAL A 673 -4.55 -10.40 42.34
C VAL A 673 -3.68 -11.13 43.36
N LYS A 674 -2.84 -10.36 44.07
CA LYS A 674 -1.97 -10.89 45.13
C LYS A 674 -2.78 -11.58 46.22
N TYR A 675 -3.86 -10.95 46.67
CA TYR A 675 -4.80 -11.50 47.64
C TYR A 675 -5.43 -12.81 47.16
N MET A 676 -5.91 -12.88 45.91
CA MET A 676 -6.46 -14.11 45.33
C MET A 676 -5.44 -15.26 45.28
N LEU A 677 -4.17 -14.96 44.98
CA LEU A 677 -3.10 -15.96 44.98
C LEU A 677 -2.74 -16.41 46.40
N CYS A 678 -2.64 -15.48 47.35
CA CYS A 678 -2.38 -15.75 48.77
C CYS A 678 -3.44 -16.67 49.38
N GLN A 679 -4.72 -16.41 49.12
CA GLN A 679 -5.82 -17.30 49.55
C GLN A 679 -5.64 -18.72 49.01
N ARG A 680 -5.22 -18.86 47.75
CA ARG A 680 -5.06 -20.16 47.09
C ARG A 680 -3.82 -20.92 47.57
N LEU A 681 -2.73 -20.21 47.84
CA LEU A 681 -1.45 -20.79 48.28
C LEU A 681 -1.35 -20.95 49.80
N GLY A 682 -2.35 -20.49 50.56
CA GLY A 682 -2.34 -20.54 52.03
C GLY A 682 -1.29 -19.64 52.67
N CYS A 683 -0.82 -18.61 51.96
CA CYS A 683 0.19 -17.67 52.44
C CYS A 683 -0.40 -16.28 52.72
N ARG A 684 0.29 -15.47 53.53
CA ARG A 684 -0.13 -14.08 53.82
C ARG A 684 0.39 -13.09 52.78
N ASP A 685 1.52 -13.40 52.17
CA ASP A 685 2.16 -12.51 51.21
C ASP A 685 3.02 -13.31 50.21
N ILE A 686 3.32 -12.70 49.05
CA ILE A 686 4.15 -13.27 47.98
C ILE A 686 5.15 -12.22 47.52
N GLY A 687 6.42 -12.59 47.39
CA GLY A 687 7.46 -11.71 46.89
C GLY A 687 8.78 -12.43 46.68
N ALA A 688 9.61 -11.92 45.78
CA ALA A 688 10.97 -12.38 45.60
C ALA A 688 11.86 -11.83 46.72
N LYS A 689 12.64 -12.71 47.35
CA LYS A 689 13.65 -12.34 48.35
C LYS A 689 15.02 -12.86 47.90
N SER A 690 16.06 -12.10 48.20
CA SER A 690 17.45 -12.54 48.04
C SER A 690 17.78 -13.68 49.01
N TYR A 691 18.80 -14.47 48.66
CA TYR A 691 19.28 -15.55 49.51
C TYR A 691 19.62 -15.07 50.94
N SER A 692 20.26 -13.91 51.06
CA SER A 692 20.59 -13.29 52.35
C SER A 692 19.34 -12.95 53.19
N GLU A 693 18.28 -12.44 52.56
CA GLU A 693 17.03 -12.09 53.26
C GLU A 693 16.28 -13.33 53.72
N ILE A 694 16.32 -14.41 52.92
CA ILE A 694 15.76 -15.70 53.29
C ILE A 694 16.52 -16.28 54.48
N CYS A 695 17.86 -16.31 54.43
CA CYS A 695 18.69 -16.80 55.54
C CYS A 695 18.47 -15.99 56.82
N HIS A 696 18.33 -14.67 56.72
CA HIS A 696 18.02 -13.82 57.86
C HIS A 696 16.66 -14.16 58.46
N GLY A 697 15.61 -14.27 57.63
CA GLY A 697 14.27 -14.61 58.09
C GLY A 697 14.18 -16.01 58.72
N LEU A 698 14.91 -17.00 58.18
CA LEU A 698 14.99 -18.34 58.76
C LEU A 698 15.70 -18.36 60.11
N LYS A 699 16.76 -17.55 60.28
CA LYS A 699 17.44 -17.40 61.58
C LYS A 699 16.52 -16.76 62.61
N GLU A 700 15.82 -15.69 62.27
CA GLU A 700 14.84 -15.06 63.17
C GLU A 700 13.69 -16.00 63.56
N ALA A 701 13.23 -16.85 62.63
CA ALA A 701 12.21 -17.85 62.90
C ALA A 701 12.73 -18.95 63.85
N ALA A 702 13.96 -19.44 63.61
CA ALA A 702 14.62 -20.39 64.49
C ALA A 702 14.85 -19.82 65.91
N ASP A 703 15.27 -18.56 66.02
CA ASP A 703 15.49 -17.87 67.30
C ASP A 703 14.18 -17.67 68.10
N ARG A 704 13.03 -17.61 67.41
CA ARG A 704 11.68 -17.54 68.03
C ARG A 704 11.11 -18.91 68.40
N GLY A 705 11.80 -20.01 68.06
CA GLY A 705 11.31 -21.37 68.28
C GLY A 705 10.20 -21.80 67.33
N ASP A 706 10.04 -21.12 66.19
CA ASP A 706 9.08 -21.51 65.16
C ASP A 706 9.54 -22.82 64.50
N ILE A 707 8.62 -23.78 64.32
CA ILE A 707 8.92 -25.03 63.59
C ILE A 707 9.09 -24.68 62.11
N VAL A 708 10.34 -24.58 61.65
CA VAL A 708 10.67 -24.54 60.23
C VAL A 708 10.52 -25.97 59.71
N ALA A 709 9.35 -26.29 59.16
CA ALA A 709 9.16 -27.55 58.41
C ALA A 709 10.21 -27.63 57.29
N ASP A 710 10.58 -28.86 56.87
CA ASP A 710 11.40 -29.09 55.68
C ASP A 710 10.74 -28.36 54.49
N PHE A 711 11.21 -27.15 54.22
CA PHE A 711 10.68 -26.29 53.17
C PHE A 711 11.46 -26.63 51.91
N ASP A 712 10.83 -27.34 50.98
CA ASP A 712 11.43 -27.55 49.68
C ASP A 712 11.38 -26.23 48.89
N PHE A 713 12.56 -25.62 48.70
CA PHE A 713 12.71 -24.44 47.87
C PHE A 713 12.27 -24.66 46.41
N GLY A 714 12.09 -25.92 45.98
CA GLY A 714 11.54 -26.29 44.68
C GLY A 714 10.04 -26.00 44.50
N ASP A 715 9.26 -25.94 45.59
CA ASP A 715 7.80 -25.77 45.53
C ASP A 715 7.37 -24.33 45.23
N PHE A 716 8.19 -23.34 45.60
CA PHE A 716 7.94 -21.91 45.35
C PHE A 716 8.83 -21.36 44.22
N SER A 717 8.55 -21.83 43.00
CA SER A 717 9.22 -21.34 41.80
C SER A 717 8.40 -20.24 41.11
N TYR A 718 9.09 -19.36 40.37
CA TYR A 718 8.47 -18.44 39.40
C TYR A 718 7.42 -19.16 38.53
N GLY A 719 7.69 -20.42 38.16
CA GLY A 719 6.80 -21.25 37.36
C GLY A 719 5.44 -21.52 38.01
N GLN A 720 5.38 -21.71 39.33
CA GLN A 720 4.11 -21.96 40.03
C GLN A 720 3.23 -20.71 40.05
N ILE A 721 3.80 -19.55 40.40
CA ILE A 721 3.07 -18.27 40.41
C ILE A 721 2.62 -17.93 38.98
N TYR A 722 3.50 -18.11 37.99
CA TYR A 722 3.16 -17.95 36.59
C TYR A 722 1.97 -18.83 36.17
N ALA A 723 1.98 -20.12 36.53
CA ALA A 723 0.90 -21.05 36.20
C ALA A 723 -0.43 -20.64 36.85
N ASP A 724 -0.41 -20.10 38.06
CA ASP A 724 -1.61 -19.66 38.77
C ASP A 724 -2.17 -18.34 38.22
N VAL A 725 -1.31 -17.38 37.88
CA VAL A 725 -1.71 -16.18 37.14
C VAL A 725 -2.25 -16.54 35.76
N ALA A 726 -1.63 -17.49 35.05
CA ALA A 726 -2.10 -17.97 33.75
C ALA A 726 -3.53 -18.51 33.82
N LYS A 727 -3.86 -19.31 34.83
CA LYS A 727 -5.23 -19.81 35.05
C LYS A 727 -6.23 -18.67 35.25
N LEU A 728 -5.87 -17.61 35.99
CA LEU A 728 -6.76 -16.47 36.22
C LEU A 728 -6.98 -15.63 34.94
N VAL A 729 -5.96 -15.48 34.10
CA VAL A 729 -6.06 -14.76 32.81
C VAL A 729 -6.88 -15.59 31.80
N GLN A 730 -6.61 -16.89 31.67
CA GLN A 730 -7.31 -17.79 30.75
C GLN A 730 -8.79 -17.98 31.11
N SER A 731 -9.12 -17.97 32.40
CA SER A 731 -10.51 -17.99 32.89
C SER A 731 -11.19 -16.62 32.84
N HIS A 732 -10.52 -15.59 32.29
CA HIS A 732 -11.01 -14.21 32.19
C HIS A 732 -11.41 -13.57 33.54
N ARG A 733 -10.88 -14.08 34.66
CA ARG A 733 -11.10 -13.49 36.00
C ARG A 733 -10.25 -12.24 36.21
N ILE A 734 -9.09 -12.16 35.57
CA ILE A 734 -8.25 -10.96 35.54
C ILE A 734 -7.85 -10.62 34.11
N ASP A 735 -7.74 -9.33 33.80
CA ASP A 735 -7.26 -8.84 32.50
C ASP A 735 -6.43 -7.57 32.67
N LEU A 736 -5.14 -7.63 32.29
CA LEU A 736 -4.25 -6.47 32.33
C LEU A 736 -4.47 -5.59 31.10
N LYS A 737 -4.75 -4.30 31.32
CA LYS A 737 -4.92 -3.31 30.26
C LYS A 737 -4.19 -2.00 30.55
N PRO A 738 -3.63 -1.35 29.52
CA PRO A 738 -3.16 0.03 29.63
C PRO A 738 -4.34 0.99 29.61
N HIS A 739 -4.30 1.99 30.50
CA HIS A 739 -5.10 3.20 30.47
C HIS A 739 -4.23 4.34 29.95
N PHE A 740 -4.74 5.09 28.97
CA PHE A 740 -4.03 6.20 28.35
C PHE A 740 -4.67 7.51 28.79
N ALA A 741 -3.87 8.43 29.32
CA ALA A 741 -4.29 9.77 29.67
C ALA A 741 -3.37 10.81 29.01
N MET A 742 -3.94 11.92 28.55
CA MET A 742 -3.18 13.05 28.03
C MET A 742 -3.23 14.16 29.09
N LEU A 743 -2.08 14.48 29.66
CA LEU A 743 -1.90 15.57 30.60
C LEU A 743 -1.44 16.79 29.81
N THR A 744 -2.21 17.87 29.84
CA THR A 744 -1.77 19.15 29.26
C THR A 744 -1.09 19.95 30.36
N THR A 745 0.23 20.08 30.28
CA THR A 745 1.04 20.94 31.16
C THR A 745 1.31 22.30 30.49
N GLU A 746 1.74 23.31 31.26
CA GLU A 746 2.06 24.65 30.72
C GLU A 746 3.17 24.61 29.65
N ASP A 747 4.04 23.60 29.68
CA ASP A 747 5.11 23.34 28.70
C ASP A 747 4.67 22.48 27.49
N GLY A 748 3.40 22.03 27.45
CA GLY A 748 2.83 21.21 26.38
C GLY A 748 2.08 19.96 26.85
N SER A 749 1.57 19.17 25.91
CA SER A 749 0.84 17.93 26.20
C SER A 749 1.79 16.74 26.40
N THR A 750 1.74 16.11 27.57
CA THR A 750 2.42 14.85 27.90
C THR A 750 1.42 13.68 27.89
N PHE A 751 1.83 12.54 27.35
CA PHE A 751 1.01 11.31 27.35
C PHE A 751 1.48 10.39 28.47
N GLU A 752 0.58 9.99 29.35
CA GLU A 752 0.82 9.03 30.43
C GLU A 752 0.10 7.71 30.13
N MET A 753 0.79 6.59 30.37
CA MET A 753 0.21 5.24 30.31
C MET A 753 0.32 4.60 31.68
N LYS A 754 -0.80 4.21 32.26
CA LYS A 754 -0.85 3.40 33.49
C LYS A 754 -1.38 2.01 33.19
N LEU A 755 -0.80 0.99 33.82
CA LEU A 755 -1.32 -0.37 33.71
C LEU A 755 -2.32 -0.61 34.83
N SER A 756 -3.46 -1.20 34.49
CA SER A 756 -4.49 -1.57 35.44
C SER A 756 -4.88 -3.03 35.23
N VAL A 757 -5.01 -3.78 36.32
CA VAL A 757 -5.66 -5.09 36.28
C VAL A 757 -7.16 -4.88 36.46
N LYS A 758 -7.94 -5.40 35.52
CA LYS A 758 -9.39 -5.51 35.70
C LYS A 758 -9.71 -6.86 36.31
N VAL A 759 -10.19 -6.87 37.54
CA VAL A 759 -10.70 -8.07 38.21
C VAL A 759 -12.19 -8.22 37.92
N ARG A 760 -12.62 -9.44 37.58
CA ARG A 760 -14.03 -9.82 37.46
C ARG A 760 -14.38 -10.74 38.61
N TYR A 761 -15.15 -10.21 39.55
CA TYR A 761 -15.76 -11.00 40.59
C TYR A 761 -16.86 -11.88 39.97
N PRO A 762 -17.04 -13.12 40.47
CA PRO A 762 -18.09 -14.04 40.01
C PRO A 762 -19.50 -13.46 40.18
#